data_AF-A0A843VQA5-F1
#
_entry.id   AF-A0A843VQA5-F1
#
_cell.length_a   1.000
_cell.length_b   1.000
_cell.length_c   1.000
_cell.angle_alpha   90.00
_cell.angle_beta   90.00
_cell.angle_gamma   90.00
#
_symmetry.space_group_name_H-M   'P 1'
#
loop_
_entity.id
_entity.type
_entity.pdbx_description
1 polymer ?
#
loop_
_entity_poly.entity_id
_entity_poly.type
_entity_poly.pdbx_seq_one_letter_code
_entity_poly.pdbx_strand_id
1 'polypeptide(L)'
;MGTLLRSLVNLYAMSCEPVVDLGIAVMRSRVLERSAMARAVVMAAVKETAYRQFCAGEGVEEAGRTLQGLWDEGLRGILDYSLEDAEDNAGCDANLAQFLKTVELTSRLPPSSVSFACVKITAICPVALLERVSDLLRWEQKDPSTVLPWRRHSWPVLSDSSPLYHTPSAPPPLSPTEEHDLQLAHQRLSALCAKCAEFNLPLLIDAEYTSVQPAIDYVSFDAAASFNRGSDPLVYGTMQAYLRDAKDRLALAMEASDGEGIPMGFKLVRGAYMTREARVADSLGAESPVHCGIQETHACYNQCASFMLERVSQGSGSVVLATHNLDSGRMAAAKAEELGLSKGNQRVQFAQLKGMAEGLTLGLRNAGFNVSKYLPFGPVDKVMPYLVRRAEENRGLLSASSLDRQLMGTARSILSVTPTPSSTPAAVLPQLVVKPDAGAQVFDFDDTQRLFATVPSRTLLRSMAVQYAMACEPVMDLGIAFMRSGVMERSSMARAVVMAAAKETVYRHFCAGEGVEEAGRTLQGMWDEGIQGILDYSLEDAVDNAGCDANLTEFLKTVETTSFLPPSSVSFACVKITAICPVTLLERVSDLLRWEQKDPSSVLPWRRHSLPVLSDSSPLYHTPSAPPPLSSKEEHDLQLAHQRLATLCARCAEFNLPLLIDAEYVSVQPAIDYFSYDAAASFNRGSDPLVYGTIQAYLRDAKDRLLLATEAADREGITMGFKLVRGAYMTREAKEAASLGAASPIQPSIQDTHACYNQCASLMLERASRGAGSIVLATHNVESGRTAASKVEELGMGKGSRRVQFAQLKGMAEGLSLGLRNAGFNVSKYLPFGPVDKVVPYLVRRAEENRGLLSTTSSDRKLMTRELKRRLACALLG
;
A
#
# COMPACT_ATOMS: atom_id res chain seq x y z
N MET A 1 25.78 -12.27 2.54
CA MET A 1 25.31 -11.24 1.58
C MET A 1 24.50 -11.83 0.42
N GLY A 2 24.96 -12.90 -0.26
CA GLY A 2 24.25 -13.50 -1.40
C GLY A 2 22.85 -14.07 -1.12
N THR A 3 22.64 -14.70 0.04
CA THR A 3 21.32 -15.28 0.42
C THR A 3 20.25 -14.19 0.60
N LEU A 4 20.58 -13.13 1.32
CA LEU A 4 19.68 -11.99 1.58
C LEU A 4 19.30 -11.30 0.26
N LEU A 5 20.28 -11.05 -0.60
CA LEU A 5 20.08 -10.41 -1.90
C LEU A 5 19.14 -11.22 -2.81
N ARG A 6 19.34 -12.53 -2.88
CA ARG A 6 18.47 -13.46 -3.61
C ARG A 6 17.04 -13.45 -3.06
N SER A 7 16.88 -13.48 -1.72
CA SER A 7 15.57 -13.41 -1.09
C SER A 7 14.81 -12.15 -1.50
N LEU A 8 15.50 -11.02 -1.55
CA LEU A 8 14.90 -9.73 -1.81
C LEU A 8 14.55 -9.56 -3.30
N VAL A 9 15.39 -10.08 -4.20
CA VAL A 9 15.10 -10.15 -5.64
C VAL A 9 13.90 -11.06 -5.92
N ASN A 10 13.84 -12.24 -5.31
CA ASN A 10 12.76 -13.20 -5.55
C ASN A 10 11.42 -12.71 -5.01
N LEU A 11 11.40 -12.18 -3.79
CA LEU A 11 10.19 -11.62 -3.21
C LEU A 11 9.73 -10.37 -3.98
N TYR A 12 10.66 -9.56 -4.48
CA TYR A 12 10.34 -8.44 -5.37
C TYR A 12 9.73 -8.90 -6.70
N ALA A 13 10.33 -9.91 -7.35
CA ALA A 13 9.81 -10.50 -8.58
C ALA A 13 8.39 -11.06 -8.38
N MET A 14 8.13 -11.71 -7.24
CA MET A 14 6.80 -12.25 -6.90
C MET A 14 5.80 -11.16 -6.47
N SER A 15 6.26 -10.00 -6.01
CA SER A 15 5.39 -8.85 -5.76
C SER A 15 4.88 -8.17 -7.04
N CYS A 16 5.56 -8.42 -8.17
CA CYS A 16 5.28 -7.84 -9.46
C CYS A 16 4.28 -8.72 -10.22
N GLU A 17 2.99 -8.37 -10.20
CA GLU A 17 1.92 -9.15 -10.85
C GLU A 17 2.23 -9.59 -12.29
N PRO A 18 2.80 -8.74 -13.16
CA PRO A 18 3.12 -9.14 -14.53
C PRO A 18 4.22 -10.22 -14.63
N VAL A 19 5.17 -10.21 -13.70
CA VAL A 19 6.25 -11.21 -13.63
C VAL A 19 5.69 -12.53 -13.13
N VAL A 20 4.78 -12.47 -12.15
CA VAL A 20 4.03 -13.63 -11.66
C VAL A 20 3.15 -14.21 -12.77
N ASP A 21 2.35 -13.38 -13.46
CA ASP A 21 1.47 -13.81 -14.55
C ASP A 21 2.27 -14.44 -15.70
N LEU A 22 3.40 -13.82 -16.10
CA LEU A 22 4.30 -14.38 -17.11
C LEU A 22 4.91 -15.70 -16.63
N GLY A 23 5.39 -15.76 -15.38
CA GLY A 23 5.93 -16.98 -14.80
C GLY A 23 4.92 -18.11 -14.81
N ILE A 24 3.69 -17.85 -14.34
CA ILE A 24 2.59 -18.83 -14.34
C ILE A 24 2.22 -19.24 -15.77
N ALA A 25 2.13 -18.29 -16.71
CA ALA A 25 1.79 -18.59 -18.10
C ALA A 25 2.88 -19.43 -18.80
N VAL A 26 4.16 -19.12 -18.56
CA VAL A 26 5.29 -19.92 -19.04
C VAL A 26 5.23 -21.32 -18.46
N MET A 27 5.02 -21.44 -17.14
CA MET A 27 4.89 -22.73 -16.44
C MET A 27 3.71 -23.56 -16.94
N ARG A 28 2.60 -22.93 -17.33
CA ARG A 28 1.40 -23.59 -17.88
C ARG A 28 1.45 -23.76 -19.42
N SER A 29 2.54 -23.37 -20.08
CA SER A 29 2.62 -23.39 -21.54
C SER A 29 2.91 -24.78 -22.10
N ARG A 30 2.24 -25.12 -23.22
CA ARG A 30 2.53 -26.33 -24.03
C ARG A 30 3.95 -26.34 -24.64
N VAL A 31 4.67 -25.23 -24.58
CA VAL A 31 6.05 -25.10 -25.07
C VAL A 31 7.02 -25.85 -24.15
N LEU A 32 6.80 -25.81 -22.83
CA LEU A 32 7.61 -26.58 -21.86
C LEU A 32 7.34 -28.10 -21.93
N GLU A 33 6.17 -28.50 -22.42
CA GLU A 33 5.83 -29.91 -22.67
C GLU A 33 6.54 -30.45 -23.92
N ARG A 34 6.75 -29.61 -24.93
CA ARG A 34 7.27 -30.02 -26.25
C ARG A 34 8.78 -29.84 -26.44
N SER A 35 9.43 -28.99 -25.64
CA SER A 35 10.87 -28.73 -25.74
C SER A 35 11.61 -29.05 -24.44
N ALA A 36 12.36 -30.15 -24.44
CA ALA A 36 13.20 -30.57 -23.31
C ALA A 36 14.25 -29.52 -22.94
N MET A 37 14.81 -28.80 -23.93
CA MET A 37 15.79 -27.75 -23.72
C MET A 37 15.17 -26.53 -23.03
N ALA A 38 14.01 -26.06 -23.51
CA ALA A 38 13.30 -24.94 -22.87
C ALA A 38 12.88 -25.29 -21.43
N ARG A 39 12.41 -26.52 -21.20
CA ARG A 39 12.09 -27.04 -19.87
C ARG A 39 13.31 -27.05 -18.96
N ALA A 40 14.46 -27.53 -19.42
CA ALA A 40 15.68 -27.56 -18.62
C ALA A 40 16.14 -26.15 -18.21
N VAL A 41 16.08 -25.18 -19.12
CA VAL A 41 16.46 -23.78 -18.85
C VAL A 41 15.51 -23.13 -17.85
N VAL A 42 14.19 -23.29 -18.03
CA VAL A 42 13.20 -22.72 -17.11
C VAL A 42 13.29 -23.36 -15.73
N MET A 43 13.45 -24.69 -15.64
CA MET A 43 13.58 -25.39 -14.35
C MET A 43 14.86 -24.98 -13.62
N ALA A 44 15.98 -24.79 -14.33
CA ALA A 44 17.20 -24.26 -13.74
C ALA A 44 17.02 -22.84 -13.18
N ALA A 45 16.31 -21.98 -13.91
CA ALA A 45 16.00 -20.64 -13.45
C ALA A 45 15.10 -20.64 -12.20
N VAL A 46 14.03 -21.45 -12.18
CA VAL A 46 13.13 -21.60 -11.02
C VAL A 46 13.89 -22.16 -9.81
N LYS A 47 14.78 -23.13 -10.03
CA LYS A 47 15.62 -23.75 -9.00
C LYS A 47 16.51 -22.71 -8.30
N GLU A 48 17.22 -21.89 -9.07
CA GLU A 48 18.13 -20.88 -8.52
C GLU A 48 17.43 -19.68 -7.90
N THR A 49 16.15 -19.48 -8.22
CA THR A 49 15.33 -18.35 -7.75
C THR A 49 14.32 -18.78 -6.68
N ALA A 50 13.04 -18.93 -7.06
CA ALA A 50 11.91 -19.15 -6.15
C ALA A 50 12.10 -20.41 -5.30
N TYR A 51 12.62 -21.49 -5.88
CA TYR A 51 12.80 -22.74 -5.17
C TYR A 51 13.77 -22.59 -3.98
N ARG A 52 14.99 -22.08 -4.20
CA ARG A 52 15.95 -21.86 -3.09
C ARG A 52 15.45 -20.88 -2.03
N GLN A 53 14.53 -19.98 -2.39
CA GLN A 53 13.92 -19.05 -1.45
C GLN A 53 12.89 -19.73 -0.55
N PHE A 54 11.91 -20.43 -1.13
CA PHE A 54 10.74 -20.94 -0.42
C PHE A 54 10.85 -22.41 -0.01
N CYS A 55 11.76 -23.17 -0.60
CA CYS A 55 11.95 -24.59 -0.33
C CYS A 55 13.23 -24.85 0.47
N ALA A 56 13.26 -25.93 1.22
CA ALA A 56 14.38 -26.32 2.07
C ALA A 56 15.42 -27.21 1.37
N GLY A 57 15.10 -27.78 0.20
CA GLY A 57 16.03 -28.60 -0.59
C GLY A 57 15.33 -29.68 -1.42
N GLU A 58 16.04 -30.29 -2.36
CA GLU A 58 15.47 -31.33 -3.25
C GLU A 58 15.32 -32.69 -2.58
N GLY A 59 16.12 -32.93 -1.56
CA GLY A 59 16.09 -34.13 -0.76
C GLY A 59 16.24 -33.84 0.72
N VAL A 60 16.04 -34.87 1.52
CA VAL A 60 15.98 -34.73 2.97
C VAL A 60 17.32 -34.24 3.57
N GLU A 61 18.46 -34.60 2.97
CA GLU A 61 19.78 -34.12 3.42
C GLU A 61 19.94 -32.60 3.25
N GLU A 62 19.42 -32.03 2.16
CA GLU A 62 19.42 -30.58 1.96
C GLU A 62 18.45 -29.88 2.90
N ALA A 63 17.26 -30.46 3.09
CA ALA A 63 16.28 -29.95 4.04
C ALA A 63 16.84 -29.95 5.48
N GLY A 64 17.58 -31.00 5.86
CA GLY A 64 18.26 -31.11 7.15
C GLY A 64 19.31 -30.02 7.36
N ARG A 65 20.13 -29.72 6.33
CA ARG A 65 21.08 -28.59 6.40
C ARG A 65 20.38 -27.24 6.57
N THR A 66 19.30 -27.01 5.84
CA THR A 66 18.49 -25.78 5.98
C THR A 66 17.92 -25.67 7.39
N LEU A 67 17.39 -26.77 7.93
CA LEU A 67 16.85 -26.81 9.28
C LEU A 67 17.92 -26.53 10.34
N GLN A 68 19.11 -27.12 10.21
CA GLN A 68 20.22 -26.87 11.14
C GLN A 68 20.52 -25.37 11.25
N GLY A 69 20.58 -24.66 10.11
CA GLY A 69 20.80 -23.22 10.12
C GLY A 69 19.69 -22.45 10.86
N LEU A 70 18.42 -22.83 10.69
CA LEU A 70 17.31 -22.22 11.43
C LEU A 70 17.39 -22.52 12.93
N TRP A 71 17.79 -23.74 13.29
CA TRP A 71 17.97 -24.15 14.68
C TRP A 71 19.06 -23.34 15.38
N ASP A 72 20.18 -23.10 14.69
CA ASP A 72 21.27 -22.27 15.21
C ASP A 72 20.83 -20.80 15.43
N GLU A 73 19.79 -20.35 14.72
CA GLU A 73 19.15 -19.03 14.92
C GLU A 73 18.04 -19.01 16.00
N GLY A 74 17.81 -20.15 16.66
CA GLY A 74 16.78 -20.32 17.69
C GLY A 74 15.37 -20.53 17.14
N LEU A 75 15.24 -20.98 15.89
CA LEU A 75 13.97 -21.29 15.23
C LEU A 75 13.80 -22.80 15.03
N ARG A 76 12.55 -23.24 14.90
CA ARG A 76 12.22 -24.63 14.58
C ARG A 76 11.69 -24.78 13.14
N GLY A 77 11.52 -26.00 12.66
CA GLY A 77 10.98 -26.31 11.33
C GLY A 77 9.74 -27.20 11.33
N ILE A 78 8.86 -26.98 10.37
CA ILE A 78 7.78 -27.92 9.98
C ILE A 78 8.19 -28.51 8.64
N LEU A 79 8.53 -29.79 8.59
CA LEU A 79 9.01 -30.44 7.37
C LEU A 79 7.82 -30.90 6.51
N ASP A 80 7.73 -30.39 5.29
CA ASP A 80 6.71 -30.76 4.31
C ASP A 80 7.39 -31.34 3.07
N TYR A 81 7.31 -32.66 2.89
CA TYR A 81 7.72 -33.27 1.64
C TYR A 81 6.61 -33.06 0.62
N SER A 82 6.78 -32.06 -0.26
CA SER A 82 5.69 -31.42 -1.02
C SER A 82 5.16 -32.27 -2.18
N LEU A 83 4.58 -33.42 -1.84
CA LEU A 83 3.80 -34.28 -2.71
C LEU A 83 2.31 -33.96 -2.55
N GLU A 84 1.56 -34.04 -3.65
CA GLU A 84 0.11 -33.85 -3.71
C GLU A 84 -0.49 -34.64 -4.87
N ASP A 85 -1.80 -34.86 -4.82
CA ASP A 85 -2.65 -35.40 -5.89
C ASP A 85 -2.15 -36.73 -6.52
N ALA A 86 -2.10 -37.80 -5.72
CA ALA A 86 -1.88 -39.15 -6.22
C ALA A 86 -3.09 -39.63 -7.05
N GLU A 87 -2.82 -40.22 -8.22
CA GLU A 87 -3.86 -40.73 -9.12
C GLU A 87 -4.31 -42.15 -8.75
N ASP A 88 -3.42 -42.96 -8.18
CA ASP A 88 -3.67 -44.38 -7.87
C ASP A 88 -2.97 -44.85 -6.59
N ASN A 89 -3.29 -46.07 -6.15
CA ASN A 89 -2.72 -46.68 -4.95
C ASN A 89 -1.20 -46.87 -5.02
N ALA A 90 -0.65 -47.19 -6.18
CA ALA A 90 0.79 -47.39 -6.34
C ALA A 90 1.56 -46.07 -6.11
N GLY A 91 1.03 -44.96 -6.64
CA GLY A 91 1.49 -43.61 -6.36
C GLY A 91 1.38 -43.27 -4.87
N CYS A 92 0.25 -43.59 -4.24
CA CYS A 92 0.06 -43.40 -2.80
C CYS A 92 1.12 -44.14 -1.96
N ASP A 93 1.43 -45.40 -2.30
CA ASP A 93 2.42 -46.21 -1.59
C ASP A 93 3.84 -45.65 -1.76
N ALA A 94 4.19 -45.22 -2.98
CA ALA A 94 5.47 -44.58 -3.26
C ALA A 94 5.63 -43.26 -2.48
N ASN A 95 4.55 -42.48 -2.37
CA ASN A 95 4.52 -41.23 -1.62
C ASN A 95 4.66 -41.48 -0.11
N LEU A 96 3.93 -42.46 0.44
CA LEU A 96 4.05 -42.85 1.84
C LEU A 96 5.50 -43.20 2.21
N ALA A 97 6.20 -43.97 1.37
CA ALA A 97 7.59 -44.33 1.62
C ALA A 97 8.51 -43.10 1.80
N GLN A 98 8.24 -42.00 1.08
CA GLN A 98 8.99 -40.76 1.24
C GLN A 98 8.65 -40.01 2.52
N PHE A 99 7.37 -40.00 2.93
CA PHE A 99 6.96 -39.42 4.22
C PHE A 99 7.60 -40.17 5.40
N LEU A 100 7.58 -41.50 5.38
CA LEU A 100 8.22 -42.32 6.40
C LEU A 100 9.73 -42.05 6.49
N LYS A 101 10.41 -41.97 5.34
CA LYS A 101 11.83 -41.61 5.28
C LYS A 101 12.11 -40.21 5.83
N THR A 102 11.20 -39.26 5.61
CA THR A 102 11.31 -37.90 6.14
C THR A 102 11.26 -37.90 7.67
N VAL A 103 10.32 -38.67 8.25
CA VAL A 103 10.21 -38.83 9.71
C VAL A 103 11.48 -39.48 10.29
N GLU A 104 11.97 -40.57 9.69
CA GLU A 104 13.16 -41.27 10.18
C GLU A 104 14.39 -40.35 10.26
N LEU A 105 14.56 -39.48 9.27
CA LEU A 105 15.71 -38.60 9.18
C LEU A 105 15.72 -37.49 10.24
N THR A 106 14.58 -37.19 10.87
CA THR A 106 14.54 -36.24 11.99
C THR A 106 15.38 -36.68 13.20
N SER A 107 15.62 -37.99 13.37
CA SER A 107 16.52 -38.51 14.40
C SER A 107 17.98 -38.07 14.24
N ARG A 108 18.37 -37.66 13.04
CA ARG A 108 19.73 -37.18 12.73
C ARG A 108 19.88 -35.67 12.89
N LEU A 109 18.79 -34.97 13.18
CA LEU A 109 18.74 -33.52 13.34
C LEU A 109 18.78 -33.17 14.83
N PRO A 110 19.11 -31.92 15.20
CA PRO A 110 19.15 -31.52 16.59
C PRO A 110 17.81 -31.81 17.29
N PRO A 111 17.81 -32.31 18.54
CA PRO A 111 16.58 -32.54 19.28
C PRO A 111 15.71 -31.29 19.32
N SER A 112 14.41 -31.44 19.09
CA SER A 112 13.42 -30.35 19.07
C SER A 112 13.57 -29.32 17.93
N SER A 113 14.49 -29.52 16.98
CA SER A 113 14.61 -28.65 15.80
C SER A 113 13.42 -28.78 14.84
N VAL A 114 12.84 -29.98 14.73
CA VAL A 114 11.60 -30.21 13.99
C VAL A 114 10.43 -30.15 14.96
N SER A 115 9.44 -29.31 14.65
CA SER A 115 8.18 -29.25 15.41
C SER A 115 7.12 -30.19 14.87
N PHE A 116 7.07 -30.36 13.55
CA PHE A 116 6.06 -31.18 12.89
C PHE A 116 6.60 -31.82 11.61
N ALA A 117 6.18 -33.05 11.34
CA ALA A 117 6.10 -33.56 9.98
C ALA A 117 4.76 -33.13 9.36
N CYS A 118 4.72 -32.85 8.07
CA CYS A 118 3.51 -32.43 7.37
C CYS A 118 3.14 -33.42 6.26
N VAL A 119 1.84 -33.67 6.10
CA VAL A 119 1.29 -34.54 5.05
C VAL A 119 0.03 -33.94 4.43
N LYS A 120 -0.18 -34.18 3.14
CA LYS A 120 -1.44 -33.93 2.42
C LYS A 120 -2.10 -35.26 2.14
N ILE A 121 -3.40 -35.37 2.42
CA ILE A 121 -4.10 -36.66 2.30
C ILE A 121 -4.26 -37.05 0.83
N THR A 122 -4.38 -36.08 -0.08
CA THR A 122 -4.35 -36.34 -1.54
C THR A 122 -3.07 -37.02 -2.01
N ALA A 123 -1.95 -36.95 -1.25
CA ALA A 123 -0.73 -37.65 -1.61
C ALA A 123 -0.75 -39.15 -1.27
N ILE A 124 -1.62 -39.59 -0.34
CA ILE A 124 -1.70 -40.98 0.15
C ILE A 124 -3.08 -41.62 -0.04
N CYS A 125 -4.02 -40.90 -0.66
CA CYS A 125 -5.33 -41.38 -1.06
C CYS A 125 -5.67 -40.81 -2.46
N PRO A 126 -6.18 -41.63 -3.39
CA PRO A 126 -6.59 -41.13 -4.71
C PRO A 126 -7.61 -39.99 -4.62
N VAL A 127 -7.37 -38.90 -5.35
CA VAL A 127 -8.21 -37.69 -5.28
C VAL A 127 -9.67 -37.97 -5.61
N ALA A 128 -9.94 -38.77 -6.64
CA ALA A 128 -11.30 -39.13 -7.04
C ALA A 128 -12.08 -39.85 -5.92
N LEU A 129 -11.39 -40.67 -5.12
CA LEU A 129 -12.00 -41.34 -3.98
C LEU A 129 -12.32 -40.34 -2.85
N LEU A 130 -11.42 -39.39 -2.57
CA LEU A 130 -11.67 -38.34 -1.57
C LEU A 130 -12.86 -37.45 -1.95
N GLU A 131 -13.05 -37.16 -3.24
CA GLU A 131 -14.23 -36.43 -3.73
C GLU A 131 -15.50 -37.23 -3.48
N ARG A 132 -15.51 -38.53 -3.83
CA ARG A 132 -16.64 -39.44 -3.56
C ARG A 132 -16.99 -39.53 -2.07
N VAL A 133 -15.99 -39.68 -1.21
CA VAL A 133 -16.17 -39.73 0.25
C VAL A 133 -16.73 -38.40 0.77
N SER A 134 -16.21 -37.27 0.27
CA SER A 134 -16.69 -35.95 0.66
C SER A 134 -18.14 -35.72 0.26
N ASP A 135 -18.55 -36.17 -0.93
CA ASP A 135 -19.95 -36.10 -1.36
C ASP A 135 -20.88 -36.95 -0.50
N LEU A 136 -20.46 -38.16 -0.12
CA LEU A 136 -21.24 -39.02 0.77
C LEU A 136 -21.41 -38.39 2.16
N LEU A 137 -20.36 -37.77 2.72
CA LEU A 137 -20.42 -37.05 3.99
C LEU A 137 -21.34 -35.81 3.92
N ARG A 138 -21.29 -35.06 2.80
CA ARG A 138 -22.22 -33.95 2.58
C ARG A 138 -23.67 -34.43 2.44
N TRP A 139 -23.89 -35.58 1.81
CA TRP A 139 -25.22 -36.15 1.68
C TRP A 139 -25.78 -36.61 3.03
N GLU A 140 -24.97 -37.25 3.86
CA GLU A 140 -25.35 -37.63 5.22
C GLU A 140 -25.73 -36.40 6.07
N GLN A 141 -25.07 -35.25 5.89
CA GLN A 141 -25.49 -33.98 6.53
C GLN A 141 -26.88 -33.51 6.05
N LYS A 142 -27.24 -33.77 4.78
CA LYS A 142 -28.58 -33.44 4.24
C LYS A 142 -29.65 -34.42 4.70
N ASP A 143 -29.28 -35.70 4.76
CA ASP A 143 -30.15 -36.80 5.13
C ASP A 143 -29.46 -37.66 6.20
N PRO A 144 -29.67 -37.32 7.49
CA PRO A 144 -29.09 -38.05 8.61
C PRO A 144 -29.55 -39.53 8.71
N SER A 145 -30.54 -39.96 7.92
CA SER A 145 -30.93 -41.37 7.83
C SER A 145 -29.99 -42.21 6.94
N THR A 146 -29.11 -41.54 6.19
CA THR A 146 -28.09 -42.18 5.34
C THR A 146 -27.12 -42.97 6.21
N VAL A 147 -26.92 -44.25 5.89
CA VAL A 147 -25.94 -45.10 6.57
C VAL A 147 -24.72 -45.27 5.67
N LEU A 148 -23.54 -44.91 6.20
CA LEU A 148 -22.25 -45.06 5.52
C LEU A 148 -21.50 -46.26 6.14
N PRO A 149 -21.60 -47.48 5.57
CA PRO A 149 -21.12 -48.71 6.21
C PRO A 149 -19.58 -48.77 6.38
N TRP A 150 -18.84 -48.03 5.55
CA TRP A 150 -17.38 -47.91 5.61
C TRP A 150 -16.90 -46.86 6.62
N ARG A 151 -17.80 -46.03 7.17
CA ARG A 151 -17.46 -44.90 8.04
C ARG A 151 -16.97 -45.39 9.40
N ARG A 152 -15.79 -44.92 9.80
CA ARG A 152 -15.19 -45.14 11.12
C ARG A 152 -15.58 -44.02 12.08
N HIS A 153 -15.22 -44.19 13.36
CA HIS A 153 -15.44 -43.15 14.37
C HIS A 153 -14.64 -41.89 14.02
N SER A 154 -15.31 -40.74 14.02
CA SER A 154 -14.74 -39.42 13.72
C SER A 154 -15.63 -38.33 14.32
N TRP A 155 -15.07 -37.18 14.63
CA TRP A 155 -15.84 -36.00 15.06
C TRP A 155 -16.55 -35.29 13.89
N PRO A 156 -17.47 -34.33 14.16
CA PRO A 156 -18.15 -33.58 13.12
C PRO A 156 -17.17 -32.85 12.18
N VAL A 157 -17.29 -33.14 10.88
CA VAL A 157 -16.45 -32.55 9.82
C VAL A 157 -17.15 -31.41 9.06
N LEU A 158 -18.46 -31.26 9.25
CA LEU A 158 -19.30 -30.23 8.68
C LEU A 158 -20.11 -29.55 9.80
N SER A 159 -20.46 -28.29 9.60
CA SER A 159 -21.40 -27.54 10.43
C SER A 159 -22.69 -27.25 9.64
N ASP A 160 -23.71 -26.73 10.31
CA ASP A 160 -24.94 -26.27 9.64
C ASP A 160 -24.69 -25.13 8.63
N SER A 161 -23.60 -24.38 8.84
CA SER A 161 -23.14 -23.32 7.94
C SER A 161 -22.26 -23.83 6.79
N SER A 162 -21.92 -25.12 6.76
CA SER A 162 -21.06 -25.69 5.71
C SER A 162 -21.76 -25.74 4.35
N PRO A 163 -21.04 -25.43 3.26
CA PRO A 163 -21.58 -25.49 1.90
C PRO A 163 -21.83 -26.92 1.44
N LEU A 164 -23.06 -27.22 1.01
CA LEU A 164 -23.46 -28.55 0.53
C LEU A 164 -23.75 -28.59 -0.98
N TYR A 165 -23.36 -27.56 -1.74
CA TYR A 165 -23.69 -27.40 -3.16
C TYR A 165 -22.93 -28.37 -4.09
N HIS A 166 -21.82 -28.96 -3.64
CA HIS A 166 -21.07 -29.96 -4.40
C HIS A 166 -21.91 -31.23 -4.69
N THR A 167 -22.90 -31.51 -3.85
CA THR A 167 -23.66 -32.77 -3.90
C THR A 167 -25.16 -32.48 -4.07
N PRO A 168 -25.63 -32.03 -5.26
CA PRO A 168 -27.02 -31.61 -5.47
C PRO A 168 -28.04 -32.77 -5.40
N SER A 169 -27.58 -34.01 -5.59
CA SER A 169 -28.39 -35.23 -5.61
C SER A 169 -27.70 -36.35 -4.88
N ALA A 170 -28.46 -37.38 -4.47
CA ALA A 170 -27.93 -38.53 -3.73
C ALA A 170 -26.79 -39.21 -4.50
N PRO A 171 -25.57 -39.24 -3.96
CA PRO A 171 -24.46 -39.95 -4.58
C PRO A 171 -24.65 -41.46 -4.40
N PRO A 172 -24.20 -42.29 -5.36
CA PRO A 172 -24.19 -43.74 -5.16
C PRO A 172 -23.27 -44.12 -3.98
N PRO A 173 -23.47 -45.30 -3.36
CA PRO A 173 -22.53 -45.82 -2.36
C PRO A 173 -21.14 -46.06 -2.99
N LEU A 174 -20.12 -46.19 -2.15
CA LEU A 174 -18.81 -46.61 -2.62
C LEU A 174 -18.89 -48.05 -3.16
N SER A 175 -18.16 -48.32 -4.23
CA SER A 175 -17.95 -49.68 -4.72
C SER A 175 -17.03 -50.47 -3.77
N PRO A 176 -17.05 -51.81 -3.80
CA PRO A 176 -16.15 -52.62 -2.96
C PRO A 176 -14.66 -52.30 -3.15
N THR A 177 -14.27 -51.90 -4.38
CA THR A 177 -12.90 -51.45 -4.66
C THR A 177 -12.61 -50.09 -4.02
N GLU A 178 -13.52 -49.11 -4.15
CA GLU A 178 -13.38 -47.81 -3.50
C GLU A 178 -13.33 -47.93 -1.96
N GLU A 179 -14.14 -48.82 -1.37
CA GLU A 179 -14.09 -49.10 0.07
C GLU A 179 -12.74 -49.73 0.48
N HIS A 180 -12.23 -50.66 -0.31
CA HIS A 180 -10.90 -51.24 -0.08
C HIS A 180 -9.79 -50.18 -0.18
N ASP A 181 -9.85 -49.32 -1.20
CA ASP A 181 -8.87 -48.24 -1.39
C ASP A 181 -8.92 -47.21 -0.25
N LEU A 182 -10.11 -46.92 0.30
CA LEU A 182 -10.27 -46.07 1.47
C LEU A 182 -9.66 -46.74 2.71
N GLN A 183 -9.83 -48.05 2.88
CA GLN A 183 -9.17 -48.80 3.95
C GLN A 183 -7.64 -48.72 3.82
N LEU A 184 -7.10 -48.81 2.60
CA LEU A 184 -5.67 -48.62 2.36
C LEU A 184 -5.22 -47.20 2.75
N ALA A 185 -6.00 -46.17 2.45
CA ALA A 185 -5.70 -44.80 2.87
C ALA A 185 -5.62 -44.66 4.42
N HIS A 186 -6.57 -45.24 5.15
CA HIS A 186 -6.51 -45.28 6.62
C HIS A 186 -5.27 -46.04 7.13
N GLN A 187 -4.92 -47.17 6.50
CA GLN A 187 -3.72 -47.94 6.86
C GLN A 187 -2.43 -47.14 6.62
N ARG A 188 -2.33 -46.44 5.49
CA ARG A 188 -1.18 -45.57 5.16
C ARG A 188 -1.01 -44.44 6.16
N LEU A 189 -2.09 -43.73 6.50
CA LEU A 189 -2.04 -42.67 7.51
C LEU A 189 -1.70 -43.24 8.90
N SER A 190 -2.28 -44.38 9.28
CA SER A 190 -1.97 -45.04 10.55
C SER A 190 -0.51 -45.45 10.64
N ALA A 191 0.08 -45.97 9.56
CA ALA A 191 1.51 -46.30 9.50
C ALA A 191 2.39 -45.05 9.69
N LEU A 192 2.00 -43.93 9.07
CA LEU A 192 2.70 -42.66 9.24
C LEU A 192 2.58 -42.12 10.68
N CYS A 193 1.37 -42.15 11.27
CA CYS A 193 1.14 -41.76 12.67
C CYS A 193 1.96 -42.62 13.63
N ALA A 194 2.00 -43.94 13.44
CA ALA A 194 2.81 -44.84 14.24
C ALA A 194 4.31 -44.51 14.15
N LYS A 195 4.79 -44.17 12.95
CA LYS A 195 6.17 -43.74 12.74
C LYS A 195 6.46 -42.40 13.43
N CYS A 196 5.56 -41.44 13.32
CA CYS A 196 5.64 -40.17 14.03
C CYS A 196 5.68 -40.36 15.56
N ALA A 197 4.87 -41.26 16.10
CA ALA A 197 4.88 -41.60 17.52
C ALA A 197 6.21 -42.23 17.97
N GLU A 198 6.80 -43.13 17.17
CA GLU A 198 8.11 -43.74 17.44
C GLU A 198 9.21 -42.69 17.62
N PHE A 199 9.18 -41.63 16.82
CA PHE A 199 10.19 -40.55 16.83
C PHE A 199 9.78 -39.33 17.70
N ASN A 200 8.65 -39.41 18.41
CA ASN A 200 8.08 -38.30 19.19
C ASN A 200 7.95 -37.00 18.38
N LEU A 201 7.48 -37.14 17.13
CA LEU A 201 7.33 -36.05 16.18
C LEU A 201 5.84 -35.87 15.84
N PRO A 202 5.21 -34.77 16.26
CA PRO A 202 3.83 -34.48 15.88
C PRO A 202 3.62 -34.44 14.36
N LEU A 203 2.48 -34.98 13.92
CA LEU A 203 2.05 -35.00 12.52
C LEU A 203 1.00 -33.91 12.29
N LEU A 204 1.24 -33.09 11.28
CA LEU A 204 0.35 -32.04 10.84
C LEU A 204 -0.28 -32.44 9.51
N ILE A 205 -1.61 -32.52 9.47
CA ILE A 205 -2.36 -32.80 8.25
C ILE A 205 -2.81 -31.48 7.64
N ASP A 206 -2.37 -31.22 6.41
CA ASP A 206 -2.71 -30.00 5.68
C ASP A 206 -4.16 -30.02 5.20
N ALA A 207 -4.77 -28.84 5.23
CA ALA A 207 -6.05 -28.61 4.56
C ALA A 207 -5.83 -28.23 3.10
N GLU A 208 -6.70 -28.75 2.24
CA GLU A 208 -6.66 -28.63 0.80
C GLU A 208 -7.89 -27.86 0.31
N TYR A 209 -8.56 -28.30 -0.75
CA TYR A 209 -9.66 -27.57 -1.38
C TYR A 209 -11.03 -28.16 -1.03
N THR A 210 -12.10 -27.35 -1.12
CA THR A 210 -13.39 -27.70 -0.48
C THR A 210 -14.06 -28.96 -1.03
N SER A 211 -13.73 -29.38 -2.27
CA SER A 211 -14.29 -30.60 -2.87
C SER A 211 -13.86 -31.88 -2.16
N VAL A 212 -12.67 -31.89 -1.53
CA VAL A 212 -12.11 -33.05 -0.80
C VAL A 212 -11.99 -32.84 0.71
N GLN A 213 -12.07 -31.60 1.19
CA GLN A 213 -11.80 -31.27 2.59
C GLN A 213 -12.62 -32.07 3.62
N PRO A 214 -13.92 -32.37 3.41
CA PRO A 214 -14.68 -33.20 4.37
C PRO A 214 -14.08 -34.60 4.55
N ALA A 215 -13.61 -35.24 3.48
CA ALA A 215 -12.91 -36.53 3.57
C ALA A 215 -11.56 -36.41 4.28
N ILE A 216 -10.82 -35.31 4.04
CA ILE A 216 -9.55 -35.04 4.72
C ILE A 216 -9.78 -34.88 6.23
N ASP A 217 -10.74 -34.05 6.64
CA ASP A 217 -11.08 -33.84 8.04
C ASP A 217 -11.55 -35.16 8.69
N TYR A 218 -12.36 -35.96 7.98
CA TYR A 218 -12.82 -37.27 8.44
C TYR A 218 -11.66 -38.22 8.75
N VAL A 219 -10.76 -38.41 7.79
CA VAL A 219 -9.59 -39.31 7.97
C VAL A 219 -8.63 -38.75 9.02
N SER A 220 -8.52 -37.42 9.13
CA SER A 220 -7.70 -36.75 10.15
C SER A 220 -8.25 -36.97 11.55
N PHE A 221 -9.57 -36.85 11.73
CA PHE A 221 -10.22 -37.01 13.03
C PHE A 221 -10.26 -38.47 13.48
N ASP A 222 -10.47 -39.42 12.56
CA ASP A 222 -10.29 -40.87 12.84
C ASP A 222 -8.87 -41.18 13.34
N ALA A 223 -7.85 -40.61 12.69
CA ALA A 223 -6.46 -40.76 13.10
C ALA A 223 -6.19 -40.07 14.47
N ALA A 224 -6.72 -38.87 14.69
CA ALA A 224 -6.58 -38.18 15.97
C ALA A 224 -7.25 -38.95 17.12
N ALA A 225 -8.48 -39.45 16.92
CA ALA A 225 -9.17 -40.29 17.90
C ALA A 225 -8.37 -41.57 18.21
N SER A 226 -7.66 -42.11 17.22
CA SER A 226 -6.85 -43.33 17.36
C SER A 226 -5.50 -43.10 18.04
N PHE A 227 -4.83 -41.96 17.80
CA PHE A 227 -3.43 -41.75 18.21
C PHE A 227 -3.22 -40.63 19.26
N ASN A 228 -4.12 -39.66 19.39
CA ASN A 228 -3.94 -38.57 20.36
C ASN A 228 -4.27 -39.06 21.77
N ARG A 229 -3.33 -38.91 22.70
CA ARG A 229 -3.47 -39.37 24.08
C ARG A 229 -2.85 -38.35 25.03
N GLY A 230 -3.27 -38.38 26.30
CA GLY A 230 -2.71 -37.52 27.32
C GLY A 230 -3.02 -36.05 27.06
N SER A 231 -2.00 -35.20 27.17
CA SER A 231 -2.18 -33.76 27.22
C SER A 231 -1.64 -33.00 25.99
N ASP A 232 -0.80 -33.66 25.19
CA ASP A 232 -0.19 -33.10 23.99
C ASP A 232 -0.58 -33.98 22.80
N PRO A 233 -1.30 -33.44 21.79
CA PRO A 233 -1.77 -34.24 20.67
C PRO A 233 -0.60 -34.65 19.76
N LEU A 234 -0.72 -35.83 19.12
CA LEU A 234 0.23 -36.27 18.10
C LEU A 234 -0.21 -35.75 16.71
N VAL A 235 -1.49 -35.86 16.42
CA VAL A 235 -2.12 -35.53 15.13
C VAL A 235 -2.79 -34.17 15.25
N TYR A 236 -2.47 -33.28 14.32
CA TYR A 236 -3.02 -31.93 14.20
C TYR A 236 -3.78 -31.80 12.88
N GLY A 237 -5.01 -31.29 12.94
CA GLY A 237 -5.75 -30.85 11.76
C GLY A 237 -5.34 -29.43 11.33
N THR A 238 -5.87 -28.97 10.19
CA THR A 238 -5.70 -27.59 9.72
C THR A 238 -7.05 -26.93 9.47
N MET A 239 -7.28 -25.75 10.07
CA MET A 239 -8.51 -24.98 9.86
C MET A 239 -8.24 -23.75 9.00
N GLN A 240 -9.06 -23.55 7.97
CA GLN A 240 -8.87 -22.50 6.96
C GLN A 240 -9.89 -21.36 7.13
N ALA A 241 -9.46 -20.25 7.74
CA ALA A 241 -10.32 -19.14 8.14
C ALA A 241 -10.87 -18.27 7.00
N TYR A 242 -10.51 -18.54 5.74
CA TYR A 242 -11.17 -17.94 4.57
C TYR A 242 -12.55 -18.54 4.28
N LEU A 243 -12.84 -19.73 4.79
CA LEU A 243 -14.15 -20.37 4.66
C LEU A 243 -15.09 -19.82 5.73
N ARG A 244 -16.33 -19.53 5.32
CA ARG A 244 -17.34 -18.93 6.19
C ARG A 244 -17.74 -19.83 7.37
N ASP A 245 -17.58 -21.15 7.22
CA ASP A 245 -17.94 -22.16 8.21
C ASP A 245 -16.80 -22.55 9.17
N ALA A 246 -15.60 -21.98 8.97
CA ALA A 246 -14.39 -22.45 9.64
C ALA A 246 -14.45 -22.38 11.16
N LYS A 247 -15.04 -21.30 11.70
CA LYS A 247 -15.19 -21.10 13.15
C LYS A 247 -16.16 -22.12 13.75
N ASP A 248 -17.26 -22.39 13.06
CA ASP A 248 -18.29 -23.30 13.54
C ASP A 248 -17.78 -24.74 13.52
N ARG A 249 -17.11 -25.16 12.43
CA ARG A 249 -16.45 -26.46 12.36
C ARG A 249 -15.36 -26.64 13.42
N LEU A 250 -14.55 -25.60 13.66
CA LEU A 250 -13.54 -25.62 14.73
C LEU A 250 -14.17 -25.81 16.11
N ALA A 251 -15.25 -25.08 16.40
CA ALA A 251 -15.94 -25.19 17.67
C ALA A 251 -16.55 -26.59 17.88
N LEU A 252 -17.25 -27.12 16.87
CA LEU A 252 -17.87 -28.45 16.92
C LEU A 252 -16.83 -29.56 17.09
N ALA A 253 -15.72 -29.50 16.35
CA ALA A 253 -14.66 -30.50 16.46
C ALA A 253 -14.00 -30.47 17.85
N MET A 254 -13.74 -29.28 18.40
CA MET A 254 -13.20 -29.14 19.75
C MET A 254 -14.18 -29.64 20.81
N GLU A 255 -15.45 -29.26 20.74
CA GLU A 255 -16.48 -29.70 21.68
C GLU A 255 -16.63 -31.23 21.69
N ALA A 256 -16.68 -31.86 20.51
CA ALA A 256 -16.77 -33.32 20.39
C ALA A 256 -15.52 -34.02 20.95
N SER A 257 -14.33 -33.52 20.62
CA SER A 257 -13.05 -34.04 21.12
C SER A 257 -12.94 -33.93 22.65
N ASP A 258 -13.36 -32.79 23.21
CA ASP A 258 -13.35 -32.54 24.65
C ASP A 258 -14.35 -33.42 25.39
N GLY A 259 -15.53 -33.67 24.79
CA GLY A 259 -16.53 -34.59 25.33
C GLY A 259 -16.03 -36.03 25.46
N GLU A 260 -15.10 -36.43 24.61
CA GLU A 260 -14.44 -37.75 24.66
C GLU A 260 -13.13 -37.74 25.46
N GLY A 261 -12.68 -36.58 25.96
CA GLY A 261 -11.44 -36.44 26.70
C GLY A 261 -10.18 -36.69 25.87
N ILE A 262 -10.26 -36.57 24.54
CA ILE A 262 -9.14 -36.73 23.62
C ILE A 262 -8.60 -35.35 23.27
N PRO A 263 -7.29 -35.07 23.35
CA PRO A 263 -6.76 -33.76 22.97
C PRO A 263 -6.74 -33.61 21.45
N MET A 264 -7.16 -32.44 20.97
CA MET A 264 -7.08 -32.10 19.55
C MET A 264 -6.24 -30.84 19.31
N GLY A 265 -5.42 -30.89 18.26
CA GLY A 265 -4.55 -29.81 17.85
C GLY A 265 -4.98 -29.25 16.49
N PHE A 266 -4.93 -27.93 16.32
CA PHE A 266 -5.20 -27.29 15.03
C PHE A 266 -4.11 -26.31 14.62
N LYS A 267 -3.68 -26.41 13.36
CA LYS A 267 -3.04 -25.30 12.67
C LYS A 267 -4.09 -24.38 12.10
N LEU A 268 -4.04 -23.10 12.47
CA LEU A 268 -4.90 -22.08 11.90
C LEU A 268 -4.18 -21.40 10.74
N VAL A 269 -4.82 -21.32 9.58
CA VAL A 269 -4.36 -20.59 8.40
C VAL A 269 -5.48 -19.71 7.86
N ARG A 270 -5.16 -18.73 7.00
CA ARG A 270 -6.19 -18.05 6.19
C ARG A 270 -6.74 -19.02 5.15
N GLY A 271 -5.91 -19.47 4.23
CA GLY A 271 -6.29 -20.39 3.16
C GLY A 271 -5.40 -20.19 1.93
N ALA A 272 -5.35 -21.18 1.05
CA ALA A 272 -4.50 -21.17 -0.16
C ALA A 272 -5.27 -21.39 -1.47
N TYR A 273 -6.60 -21.59 -1.40
CA TYR A 273 -7.40 -22.05 -2.55
C TYR A 273 -8.52 -21.07 -2.96
N MET A 274 -8.55 -19.84 -2.44
CA MET A 274 -9.64 -18.86 -2.62
C MET A 274 -10.10 -18.71 -4.08
N THR A 275 -9.16 -18.60 -5.03
CA THR A 275 -9.46 -18.45 -6.46
C THR A 275 -10.08 -19.71 -7.08
N ARG A 276 -9.65 -20.90 -6.63
CA ARG A 276 -10.24 -22.17 -7.06
C ARG A 276 -11.67 -22.27 -6.54
N GLU A 277 -11.88 -21.98 -5.26
CA GLU A 277 -13.20 -22.09 -4.64
C GLU A 277 -14.23 -21.14 -5.27
N ALA A 278 -13.85 -19.89 -5.52
CA ALA A 278 -14.73 -18.94 -6.21
C ALA A 278 -15.14 -19.45 -7.60
N ARG A 279 -14.18 -19.95 -8.39
CA ARG A 279 -14.46 -20.49 -9.73
C ARG A 279 -15.38 -21.70 -9.71
N VAL A 280 -15.20 -22.59 -8.74
CA VAL A 280 -16.04 -23.80 -8.61
C VAL A 280 -17.48 -23.40 -8.22
N ALA A 281 -17.65 -22.52 -7.24
CA ALA A 281 -18.97 -22.03 -6.85
C ALA A 281 -19.69 -21.34 -8.01
N ASP A 282 -19.01 -20.47 -8.76
CA ASP A 282 -19.55 -19.80 -9.94
C ASP A 282 -19.99 -20.81 -11.01
N SER A 283 -19.18 -21.84 -11.27
CA SER A 283 -19.50 -22.87 -12.27
C SER A 283 -20.73 -23.72 -11.92
N LEU A 284 -21.05 -23.81 -10.63
CA LEU A 284 -22.21 -24.54 -10.11
C LEU A 284 -23.41 -23.62 -9.85
N GLY A 285 -23.29 -22.30 -10.09
CA GLY A 285 -24.33 -21.32 -9.79
C GLY A 285 -24.63 -21.17 -8.30
N ALA A 286 -23.66 -21.49 -7.43
CA ALA A 286 -23.79 -21.47 -5.98
C ALA A 286 -23.09 -20.26 -5.36
N GLU A 287 -23.47 -19.91 -4.12
CA GLU A 287 -22.77 -18.88 -3.38
C GLU A 287 -21.33 -19.34 -3.02
N SER A 288 -20.37 -18.43 -3.18
CA SER A 288 -18.97 -18.72 -2.82
C SER A 288 -18.84 -19.06 -1.33
N PRO A 289 -18.14 -20.17 -0.98
CA PRO A 289 -17.91 -20.57 0.41
C PRO A 289 -16.87 -19.67 1.11
N VAL A 290 -16.22 -18.79 0.34
CA VAL A 290 -15.20 -17.87 0.80
C VAL A 290 -15.85 -16.57 1.27
N HIS A 291 -15.26 -15.92 2.28
CA HIS A 291 -15.66 -14.58 2.67
C HIS A 291 -15.54 -13.56 1.51
N CYS A 292 -16.48 -12.61 1.43
CA CYS A 292 -16.52 -11.62 0.34
C CYS A 292 -15.31 -10.65 0.33
N GLY A 293 -14.59 -10.54 1.45
CA GLY A 293 -13.43 -9.67 1.56
C GLY A 293 -12.33 -10.24 2.45
N ILE A 294 -11.15 -9.64 2.30
CA ILE A 294 -9.94 -10.05 3.02
C ILE A 294 -10.01 -9.68 4.51
N GLN A 295 -10.74 -8.62 4.86
CA GLN A 295 -10.91 -8.17 6.24
C GLN A 295 -11.76 -9.15 7.06
N GLU A 296 -12.79 -9.71 6.44
CA GLU A 296 -13.63 -10.76 7.03
C GLU A 296 -12.82 -12.04 7.25
N THR A 297 -11.96 -12.42 6.31
CA THR A 297 -11.01 -13.52 6.49
C THR A 297 -10.04 -13.25 7.65
N HIS A 298 -9.55 -12.01 7.80
CA HIS A 298 -8.69 -11.63 8.92
C HIS A 298 -9.44 -11.70 10.25
N ALA A 299 -10.68 -11.22 10.29
CA ALA A 299 -11.53 -11.28 11.47
C ALA A 299 -11.82 -12.73 11.88
N CYS A 300 -12.18 -13.60 10.92
CA CYS A 300 -12.41 -15.02 11.16
C CYS A 300 -11.15 -15.71 11.72
N TYR A 301 -9.97 -15.45 11.12
CA TYR A 301 -8.70 -15.99 11.62
C TYR A 301 -8.42 -15.56 13.05
N ASN A 302 -8.57 -14.26 13.33
CA ASN A 302 -8.31 -13.68 14.65
C ASN A 302 -9.26 -14.24 15.71
N GLN A 303 -10.54 -14.45 15.35
CA GLN A 303 -11.52 -15.08 16.24
C GLN A 303 -11.19 -16.54 16.53
N CYS A 304 -10.82 -17.34 15.51
CA CYS A 304 -10.38 -18.72 15.70
C CYS A 304 -9.12 -18.80 16.58
N ALA A 305 -8.17 -17.87 16.38
CA ALA A 305 -6.95 -17.79 17.18
C ALA A 305 -7.25 -17.47 18.65
N SER A 306 -8.10 -16.47 18.93
CA SER A 306 -8.51 -16.14 20.30
C SER A 306 -9.22 -17.32 20.95
N PHE A 307 -10.16 -17.94 20.24
CA PHE A 307 -10.89 -19.12 20.71
C PHE A 307 -9.93 -20.24 21.12
N MET A 308 -8.98 -20.61 20.25
CA MET A 308 -8.02 -21.68 20.57
C MET A 308 -7.08 -21.31 21.71
N LEU A 309 -6.60 -20.06 21.80
CA LEU A 309 -5.76 -19.62 22.93
C LEU A 309 -6.51 -19.69 24.26
N GLU A 310 -7.79 -19.33 24.27
CA GLU A 310 -8.66 -19.46 25.45
C GLU A 310 -8.82 -20.93 25.85
N ARG A 311 -9.09 -21.83 24.89
CA ARG A 311 -9.14 -23.29 25.17
C ARG A 311 -7.84 -23.82 25.74
N VAL A 312 -6.69 -23.43 25.15
CA VAL A 312 -5.36 -23.84 25.63
C VAL A 312 -5.10 -23.33 27.04
N SER A 313 -5.53 -22.11 27.37
CA SER A 313 -5.41 -21.56 28.74
C SER A 313 -6.24 -22.33 29.76
N GLN A 314 -7.34 -22.94 29.33
CA GLN A 314 -8.18 -23.84 30.14
C GLN A 314 -7.63 -25.28 30.20
N GLY A 315 -6.48 -25.56 29.59
CA GLY A 315 -5.85 -26.86 29.58
C GLY A 315 -6.31 -27.81 28.46
N SER A 316 -7.18 -27.35 27.55
CA SER A 316 -7.69 -28.14 26.42
C SER A 316 -7.04 -27.71 25.09
N GLY A 317 -6.64 -28.72 24.30
CA GLY A 317 -6.20 -28.54 22.92
C GLY A 317 -4.79 -27.98 22.74
N SER A 318 -4.42 -27.76 21.48
CA SER A 318 -3.15 -27.16 21.06
C SER A 318 -3.31 -26.39 19.75
N VAL A 319 -2.50 -25.34 19.55
CA VAL A 319 -2.65 -24.45 18.39
C VAL A 319 -1.31 -24.08 17.75
N VAL A 320 -1.29 -24.16 16.41
CA VAL A 320 -0.25 -23.58 15.57
C VAL A 320 -0.84 -22.38 14.83
N LEU A 321 -0.39 -21.18 15.20
CA LEU A 321 -0.83 -19.90 14.66
C LEU A 321 0.00 -19.56 13.42
N ALA A 322 -0.45 -20.02 12.24
CA ALA A 322 0.27 -19.82 10.99
C ALA A 322 -0.17 -18.55 10.25
N THR A 323 0.63 -17.49 10.37
CA THR A 323 0.34 -16.18 9.75
C THR A 323 1.60 -15.39 9.44
N HIS A 324 1.63 -14.75 8.27
CA HIS A 324 2.60 -13.72 7.89
C HIS A 324 2.09 -12.29 8.18
N ASN A 325 0.83 -12.13 8.60
CA ASN A 325 0.25 -10.84 8.96
C ASN A 325 0.75 -10.42 10.35
N LEU A 326 1.42 -9.28 10.40
CA LEU A 326 2.04 -8.74 11.62
C LEU A 326 1.02 -8.40 12.71
N ASP A 327 -0.14 -7.86 12.33
CA ASP A 327 -1.16 -7.44 13.29
C ASP A 327 -1.84 -8.65 13.94
N SER A 328 -2.20 -9.67 13.15
CA SER A 328 -2.70 -10.96 13.68
C SER A 328 -1.67 -11.62 14.61
N GLY A 329 -0.38 -11.59 14.23
CA GLY A 329 0.69 -12.16 15.05
C GLY A 329 0.87 -11.43 16.38
N ARG A 330 0.86 -10.09 16.36
CA ARG A 330 0.91 -9.25 17.57
C ARG A 330 -0.30 -9.44 18.46
N MET A 331 -1.50 -9.47 17.88
CA MET A 331 -2.74 -9.67 18.62
C MET A 331 -2.72 -11.03 19.34
N ALA A 332 -2.34 -12.09 18.64
CA ALA A 332 -2.29 -13.42 19.24
C ALA A 332 -1.19 -13.54 20.32
N ALA A 333 -0.03 -12.89 20.13
CA ALA A 333 1.00 -12.83 21.16
C ALA A 333 0.53 -12.07 22.41
N ALA A 334 -0.10 -10.90 22.23
CA ALA A 334 -0.66 -10.12 23.32
C ALA A 334 -1.77 -10.88 24.06
N LYS A 335 -2.64 -11.58 23.34
CA LYS A 335 -3.70 -12.41 23.93
C LYS A 335 -3.12 -13.59 24.71
N ALA A 336 -2.05 -14.23 24.21
CA ALA A 336 -1.37 -15.29 24.94
C ALA A 336 -0.75 -14.77 26.25
N GLU A 337 -0.14 -13.58 26.23
CA GLU A 337 0.39 -12.92 27.44
C GLU A 337 -0.73 -12.55 28.42
N GLU A 338 -1.86 -12.01 27.94
CA GLU A 338 -3.05 -11.67 28.73
C GLU A 338 -3.61 -12.90 29.46
N LEU A 339 -3.67 -14.04 28.77
CA LEU A 339 -4.13 -15.32 29.33
C LEU A 339 -3.08 -16.00 30.23
N GLY A 340 -1.92 -15.38 30.45
CA GLY A 340 -0.85 -15.93 31.29
C GLY A 340 -0.19 -17.18 30.72
N LEU A 341 -0.32 -17.43 29.41
CA LEU A 341 0.33 -18.57 28.76
C LEU A 341 1.84 -18.37 28.73
N SER A 342 2.59 -19.36 29.22
CA SER A 342 4.05 -19.28 29.22
C SER A 342 4.57 -19.19 27.79
N LYS A 343 5.57 -18.34 27.57
CA LYS A 343 6.13 -18.09 26.23
C LYS A 343 6.77 -19.34 25.62
N GLY A 344 7.26 -20.26 26.46
CA GLY A 344 7.75 -21.58 26.06
C GLY A 344 6.70 -22.68 26.00
N ASN A 345 5.40 -22.39 26.14
CA ASN A 345 4.32 -23.38 26.15
C ASN A 345 4.33 -24.17 24.82
N GLN A 346 4.51 -25.50 24.89
CA GLN A 346 4.59 -26.35 23.70
C GLN A 346 3.25 -26.47 22.96
N ARG A 347 2.13 -26.12 23.62
CA ARG A 347 0.78 -26.12 23.02
C ARG A 347 0.45 -24.87 22.23
N VAL A 348 1.30 -23.85 22.28
CA VAL A 348 1.16 -22.62 21.49
C VAL A 348 2.42 -22.42 20.66
N GLN A 349 2.25 -22.47 19.35
CA GLN A 349 3.34 -22.26 18.42
C GLN A 349 2.96 -21.27 17.34
N PHE A 350 3.88 -20.37 17.00
CA PHE A 350 3.74 -19.50 15.84
C PHE A 350 4.45 -20.12 14.64
N ALA A 351 3.86 -19.99 13.46
CA ALA A 351 4.46 -20.51 12.24
C ALA A 351 4.41 -19.51 11.08
N GLN A 352 5.49 -19.44 10.32
CA GLN A 352 5.58 -18.69 9.07
C GLN A 352 6.17 -19.57 7.97
N LEU A 353 5.96 -19.22 6.71
CA LEU A 353 6.62 -19.92 5.60
C LEU A 353 8.12 -19.55 5.55
N LYS A 354 8.97 -20.50 5.12
CA LYS A 354 10.37 -20.19 4.81
C LYS A 354 10.47 -19.06 3.78
N GLY A 355 11.31 -18.07 4.08
CA GLY A 355 11.53 -16.93 3.18
C GLY A 355 10.44 -15.86 3.26
N MET A 356 9.55 -15.90 4.27
CA MET A 356 8.51 -14.91 4.52
C MET A 356 8.47 -14.52 6.00
N ALA A 357 8.03 -13.28 6.27
CA ALA A 357 7.72 -12.75 7.60
C ALA A 357 8.87 -12.83 8.61
N GLU A 358 10.12 -12.60 8.18
CA GLU A 358 11.28 -12.75 9.07
C GLU A 358 11.24 -11.79 10.25
N GLY A 359 10.74 -10.58 10.01
CA GLY A 359 10.56 -9.60 11.06
C GLY A 359 9.58 -10.04 12.17
N LEU A 360 8.47 -10.68 11.78
CA LEU A 360 7.52 -11.26 12.74
C LEU A 360 8.12 -12.48 13.44
N THR A 361 8.75 -13.37 12.67
CA THR A 361 9.40 -14.59 13.18
C THR A 361 10.43 -14.26 14.26
N LEU A 362 11.39 -13.39 13.96
CA LEU A 362 12.44 -13.01 14.90
C LEU A 362 11.89 -12.18 16.06
N GLY A 363 10.88 -11.35 15.82
CA GLY A 363 10.19 -10.60 16.88
C GLY A 363 9.53 -11.51 17.92
N LEU A 364 8.78 -12.52 17.46
CA LEU A 364 8.13 -13.50 18.34
C LEU A 364 9.15 -14.38 19.07
N ARG A 365 10.21 -14.81 18.37
CA ARG A 365 11.32 -15.55 18.99
C ARG A 365 12.00 -14.72 20.09
N ASN A 366 12.31 -13.46 19.81
CA ASN A 366 12.88 -12.53 20.80
C ASN A 366 11.97 -12.29 21.99
N ALA A 367 10.66 -12.28 21.75
CA ALA A 367 9.67 -12.19 22.82
C ALA A 367 9.59 -13.48 23.66
N GLY A 368 10.26 -14.57 23.24
CA GLY A 368 10.38 -15.84 23.96
C GLY A 368 9.43 -16.95 23.48
N PHE A 369 8.67 -16.72 22.41
CA PHE A 369 7.70 -17.69 21.90
C PHE A 369 8.35 -18.84 21.12
N ASN A 370 7.68 -20.00 21.10
CA ASN A 370 8.00 -21.08 20.16
C ASN A 370 7.63 -20.65 18.74
N VAL A 371 8.63 -20.56 17.85
CA VAL A 371 8.43 -20.11 16.45
C VAL A 371 9.03 -21.11 15.48
N SER A 372 8.24 -21.47 14.46
CA SER A 372 8.66 -22.37 13.37
C SER A 372 8.58 -21.74 12.00
N LYS A 373 9.47 -22.20 11.11
CA LYS A 373 9.32 -22.04 9.67
C LYS A 373 8.72 -23.31 9.05
N TYR A 374 7.76 -23.15 8.17
CA TYR A 374 7.27 -24.22 7.31
C TYR A 374 8.23 -24.41 6.14
N LEU A 375 8.68 -25.65 5.95
CA LEU A 375 9.82 -26.06 5.12
C LEU A 375 9.37 -27.08 4.06
N PRO A 376 8.80 -26.60 2.94
CA PRO A 376 8.51 -27.43 1.78
C PRO A 376 9.81 -27.90 1.14
N PHE A 377 9.90 -29.17 0.76
CA PHE A 377 11.10 -29.74 0.16
C PHE A 377 10.75 -30.94 -0.73
N GLY A 378 11.63 -31.27 -1.69
CA GLY A 378 11.40 -32.31 -2.69
C GLY A 378 11.82 -31.88 -4.10
N PRO A 379 11.81 -32.80 -5.09
CA PRO A 379 12.24 -32.50 -6.45
C PRO A 379 11.52 -31.29 -7.04
N VAL A 380 12.25 -30.41 -7.76
CA VAL A 380 11.72 -29.11 -8.22
C VAL A 380 10.40 -29.25 -8.99
N ASP A 381 10.27 -30.28 -9.83
CA ASP A 381 9.07 -30.57 -10.62
C ASP A 381 7.86 -30.94 -9.74
N LYS A 382 8.09 -31.60 -8.60
CA LYS A 382 7.04 -31.97 -7.65
C LYS A 382 6.60 -30.78 -6.78
N VAL A 383 7.51 -29.85 -6.48
CA VAL A 383 7.19 -28.65 -5.69
C VAL A 383 6.62 -27.50 -6.54
N MET A 384 6.56 -27.64 -7.86
CA MET A 384 6.07 -26.59 -8.76
C MET A 384 4.66 -26.08 -8.43
N PRO A 385 3.65 -26.93 -8.16
CA PRO A 385 2.32 -26.46 -7.77
C PRO A 385 2.35 -25.59 -6.51
N TYR A 386 3.15 -25.97 -5.51
CA TYR A 386 3.38 -25.17 -4.32
C TYR A 386 3.98 -23.79 -4.67
N LEU A 387 5.01 -23.75 -5.52
CA LEU A 387 5.65 -22.49 -5.93
C LEU A 387 4.70 -21.58 -6.72
N VAL A 388 3.81 -22.14 -7.54
CA VAL A 388 2.76 -21.39 -8.25
C VAL A 388 1.80 -20.76 -7.24
N ARG A 389 1.31 -21.53 -6.26
CA ARG A 389 0.45 -20.99 -5.20
C ARG A 389 1.15 -19.92 -4.36
N ARG A 390 2.45 -20.05 -4.12
CA ARG A 390 3.26 -19.00 -3.46
C ARG A 390 3.42 -17.76 -4.32
N ALA A 391 3.55 -17.89 -5.64
CA ALA A 391 3.58 -16.77 -6.55
C ALA A 391 2.22 -16.03 -6.57
N GLU A 392 1.12 -16.78 -6.62
CA GLU A 392 -0.25 -16.26 -6.55
C GLU A 392 -0.53 -15.58 -5.19
N GLU A 393 -0.07 -16.14 -4.07
CA GLU A 393 -0.22 -15.54 -2.74
C GLU A 393 0.59 -14.25 -2.60
N ASN A 394 1.83 -14.18 -3.09
CA ASN A 394 2.67 -12.98 -3.05
C ASN A 394 2.28 -11.92 -4.10
N ARG A 395 1.32 -12.23 -4.97
CA ARG A 395 0.77 -11.32 -5.98
C ARG A 395 0.20 -10.07 -5.32
N GLY A 396 0.53 -8.90 -5.88
CA GLY A 396 -0.16 -7.65 -5.56
C GLY A 396 0.11 -7.09 -4.15
N LEU A 397 1.18 -7.49 -3.45
CA LEU A 397 1.61 -6.93 -2.15
C LEU A 397 0.58 -7.01 -1.00
N LEU A 398 -0.54 -7.71 -1.19
CA LEU A 398 -1.62 -7.79 -0.21
C LEU A 398 -1.37 -8.84 0.90
N SER A 399 -0.33 -9.68 0.79
CA SER A 399 -0.04 -10.79 1.71
C SER A 399 1.32 -10.73 2.41
N ALA A 400 2.19 -9.74 2.18
CA ALA A 400 3.49 -9.70 2.88
C ALA A 400 3.44 -8.80 4.13
N SER A 401 4.17 -9.17 5.20
CA SER A 401 4.32 -8.32 6.38
C SER A 401 4.96 -6.96 6.00
N SER A 402 4.60 -5.88 6.70
CA SER A 402 5.16 -4.53 6.45
C SER A 402 6.68 -4.49 6.56
N LEU A 403 7.27 -5.37 7.37
CA LEU A 403 8.70 -5.46 7.64
C LEU A 403 9.49 -6.21 6.53
N ASP A 404 8.90 -7.23 5.89
CA ASP A 404 9.54 -7.83 4.70
C ASP A 404 9.55 -6.86 3.51
N ARG A 405 8.49 -6.05 3.39
CA ARG A 405 8.42 -4.95 2.41
C ARG A 405 9.51 -3.90 2.66
N GLN A 406 9.85 -3.65 3.93
CA GLN A 406 10.95 -2.76 4.29
C GLN A 406 12.32 -3.33 3.89
N LEU A 407 12.60 -4.59 4.25
CA LEU A 407 13.89 -5.23 3.97
C LEU A 407 14.15 -5.35 2.46
N MET A 408 13.11 -5.62 1.65
CA MET A 408 13.19 -5.68 0.17
C MET A 408 13.62 -4.38 -0.48
N GLY A 409 13.31 -3.24 0.15
CA GLY A 409 13.74 -1.92 -0.29
C GLY A 409 15.26 -1.72 -0.22
N THR A 410 15.90 -2.26 0.81
CA THR A 410 17.31 -1.99 1.14
C THR A 410 18.30 -2.71 0.21
N ALA A 411 17.99 -3.93 -0.26
CA ALA A 411 18.86 -4.67 -1.19
C ALA A 411 18.87 -4.13 -2.62
N ARG A 412 17.83 -3.37 -3.00
CA ARG A 412 17.73 -2.73 -4.32
C ARG A 412 18.85 -1.70 -4.57
N SER A 413 19.40 -1.13 -3.49
CA SER A 413 20.51 -0.16 -3.49
C SER A 413 21.89 -0.81 -3.73
N ILE A 414 22.05 -2.10 -3.40
CA ILE A 414 23.36 -2.79 -3.38
C ILE A 414 23.70 -3.41 -4.75
N LEU A 415 22.70 -3.65 -5.62
CA LEU A 415 22.84 -4.44 -6.86
C LEU A 415 23.13 -3.65 -8.15
N SER A 416 23.24 -2.31 -8.13
CA SER A 416 23.22 -1.49 -9.35
C SER A 416 24.58 -0.89 -9.80
N VAL A 417 25.71 -1.59 -9.62
CA VAL A 417 27.02 -1.16 -10.17
C VAL A 417 27.49 -2.07 -11.33
N THR A 418 27.70 -1.40 -12.48
CA THR A 418 28.13 -1.70 -13.89
C THR A 418 29.40 -2.57 -14.13
N PRO A 419 29.84 -3.00 -15.36
CA PRO A 419 29.78 -2.32 -16.70
C PRO A 419 29.62 -3.14 -18.02
N THR A 420 29.52 -2.37 -19.13
CA THR A 420 29.40 -2.59 -20.62
C THR A 420 30.56 -3.35 -21.32
N PRO A 421 30.54 -3.81 -22.63
CA PRO A 421 30.18 -3.02 -23.86
C PRO A 421 29.67 -3.70 -25.20
N SER A 422 29.15 -2.83 -26.11
CA SER A 422 29.06 -2.84 -27.61
C SER A 422 28.17 -3.89 -28.35
N SER A 423 27.46 -3.66 -29.48
CA SER A 423 27.57 -2.73 -30.62
C SER A 423 26.22 -2.55 -31.41
N THR A 424 26.13 -1.49 -32.24
CA THR A 424 25.04 -0.92 -33.11
C THR A 424 24.83 -1.67 -34.46
N PRO A 425 23.88 -1.34 -35.42
CA PRO A 425 23.17 -0.05 -35.68
C PRO A 425 21.68 -0.01 -36.16
N ALA A 426 21.07 1.17 -35.96
CA ALA A 426 20.15 2.01 -36.78
C ALA A 426 18.96 1.47 -37.61
N ALA A 427 17.77 2.13 -37.47
CA ALA A 427 17.08 2.90 -38.54
C ALA A 427 15.74 3.57 -38.11
N VAL A 428 15.69 4.90 -38.32
CA VAL A 428 14.62 5.79 -38.87
C VAL A 428 13.18 5.82 -38.29
N LEU A 429 12.82 7.02 -37.80
CA LEU A 429 11.47 7.52 -37.46
C LEU A 429 10.67 7.97 -38.71
N PRO A 430 9.33 7.98 -38.64
CA PRO A 430 8.54 9.04 -39.25
C PRO A 430 7.75 9.84 -38.22
N GLN A 431 7.84 11.16 -38.35
CA GLN A 431 6.99 12.15 -37.69
C GLN A 431 5.55 12.05 -38.20
N LEU A 432 4.56 12.05 -37.30
CA LEU A 432 3.16 12.22 -37.65
C LEU A 432 2.57 13.37 -36.82
N VAL A 433 2.35 14.48 -37.51
CA VAL A 433 1.55 15.62 -37.06
C VAL A 433 0.08 15.19 -37.11
N VAL A 434 -0.61 15.22 -35.97
CA VAL A 434 -2.06 14.94 -35.89
C VAL A 434 -2.82 16.24 -35.67
N LYS A 435 -3.71 16.57 -36.61
CA LYS A 435 -4.75 17.61 -36.47
C LYS A 435 -5.86 17.10 -35.53
N PRO A 436 -6.54 17.97 -34.76
CA PRO A 436 -7.60 17.53 -33.85
C PRO A 436 -8.88 17.20 -34.62
N ASP A 437 -9.39 15.98 -34.42
CA ASP A 437 -10.71 15.54 -34.87
C ASP A 437 -11.80 16.11 -33.97
N ALA A 438 -12.76 16.81 -34.58
CA ALA A 438 -13.97 17.29 -33.93
C ALA A 438 -14.98 16.14 -33.85
N GLY A 439 -15.06 15.44 -32.71
CA GLY A 439 -16.13 14.45 -32.49
C GLY A 439 -15.98 13.42 -31.36
N ALA A 440 -14.87 13.33 -30.64
CA ALA A 440 -14.73 12.30 -29.60
C ALA A 440 -15.32 12.76 -28.26
N GLN A 441 -16.38 12.09 -27.81
CA GLN A 441 -16.91 12.23 -26.46
C GLN A 441 -16.10 11.36 -25.47
N VAL A 442 -15.83 11.95 -24.30
CA VAL A 442 -15.52 11.36 -22.97
C VAL A 442 -14.06 10.99 -22.65
N PHE A 443 -13.58 11.59 -21.55
CA PHE A 443 -12.30 11.43 -20.86
C PHE A 443 -11.86 9.97 -20.63
N ASP A 444 -11.13 9.40 -21.58
CA ASP A 444 -10.45 8.13 -21.38
C ASP A 444 -9.04 8.33 -20.80
N PHE A 445 -8.95 8.26 -19.46
CA PHE A 445 -7.68 8.25 -18.74
C PHE A 445 -6.97 6.89 -18.79
N ASP A 446 -7.60 5.85 -19.36
CA ASP A 446 -7.07 4.49 -19.45
C ASP A 446 -6.36 4.20 -20.79
N ASP A 447 -6.59 5.00 -21.84
CA ASP A 447 -5.83 4.95 -23.10
C ASP A 447 -4.40 5.51 -22.90
N THR A 448 -3.50 4.65 -22.44
CA THR A 448 -2.12 5.03 -22.13
C THR A 448 -1.32 5.43 -23.37
N GLN A 449 -1.70 4.96 -24.56
CA GLN A 449 -1.02 5.28 -25.80
C GLN A 449 -1.23 6.75 -26.16
N ARG A 450 -2.48 7.22 -26.15
CA ARG A 450 -2.79 8.63 -26.38
C ARG A 450 -2.29 9.51 -25.24
N LEU A 451 -2.36 9.01 -24.00
CA LEU A 451 -1.96 9.76 -22.81
C LEU A 451 -0.48 10.13 -22.83
N PHE A 452 0.39 9.15 -23.10
CA PHE A 452 1.84 9.31 -23.03
C PHE A 452 2.52 9.46 -24.39
N ALA A 453 1.77 9.67 -25.48
CA ALA A 453 2.31 9.72 -26.84
C ALA A 453 3.53 10.64 -26.98
N THR A 454 3.52 11.79 -26.31
CA THR A 454 4.59 12.80 -26.34
C THR A 454 5.73 12.55 -25.35
N VAL A 455 5.56 11.63 -24.39
CA VAL A 455 6.52 11.42 -23.29
C VAL A 455 7.53 10.33 -23.65
N PRO A 456 8.85 10.57 -23.62
CA PRO A 456 9.86 9.55 -23.92
C PRO A 456 9.91 8.40 -22.91
N SER A 457 10.24 7.19 -23.37
CA SER A 457 10.30 5.99 -22.50
C SER A 457 11.31 6.12 -21.36
N ARG A 458 12.44 6.81 -21.59
CA ARG A 458 13.44 7.12 -20.55
C ARG A 458 12.87 7.96 -19.41
N THR A 459 11.95 8.88 -19.73
CA THR A 459 11.32 9.77 -18.76
C THR A 459 10.33 8.98 -17.91
N LEU A 460 9.51 8.12 -18.54
CA LEU A 460 8.59 7.21 -17.85
C LEU A 460 9.34 6.27 -16.90
N LEU A 461 10.44 5.67 -17.36
CA LEU A 461 11.28 4.79 -16.53
C LEU A 461 11.88 5.51 -15.33
N ARG A 462 12.44 6.72 -15.53
CA ARG A 462 13.00 7.53 -14.45
C ARG A 462 11.94 7.92 -13.43
N SER A 463 10.79 8.42 -13.88
CA SER A 463 9.68 8.81 -13.00
C SER A 463 9.17 7.61 -12.19
N MET A 464 9.00 6.46 -12.85
CA MET A 464 8.59 5.22 -12.20
C MET A 464 9.63 4.77 -11.14
N ALA A 465 10.93 4.87 -11.43
CA ALA A 465 11.98 4.51 -10.49
C ALA A 465 11.97 5.38 -9.23
N VAL A 466 11.85 6.71 -9.37
CA VAL A 466 11.79 7.64 -8.23
C VAL A 466 10.51 7.42 -7.40
N GLN A 467 9.35 7.24 -8.05
CA GLN A 467 8.10 6.97 -7.35
C GLN A 467 8.11 5.64 -6.58
N TYR A 468 8.81 4.61 -7.09
CA TYR A 468 9.02 3.37 -6.33
C TYR A 468 9.98 3.54 -5.15
N ALA A 469 11.04 4.36 -5.31
CA ALA A 469 11.97 4.65 -4.22
C ALA A 469 11.28 5.36 -3.05
N MET A 470 10.36 6.28 -3.33
CA MET A 470 9.63 7.03 -2.30
C MET A 470 8.49 6.26 -1.65
N ALA A 471 7.87 5.34 -2.38
CA ALA A 471 6.90 4.42 -1.78
C ALA A 471 7.53 3.46 -0.77
N CYS A 472 8.87 3.35 -0.78
CA CYS A 472 9.63 2.53 0.15
C CYS A 472 9.83 3.26 1.48
N GLU A 473 8.96 2.96 2.46
CA GLU A 473 8.99 3.61 3.77
C GLU A 473 10.33 3.61 4.52
N PRO A 474 11.15 2.55 4.57
CA PRO A 474 12.41 2.58 5.32
C PRO A 474 13.49 3.38 4.60
N VAL A 475 13.47 3.42 3.25
CA VAL A 475 14.34 4.33 2.48
C VAL A 475 13.97 5.76 2.81
N MET A 476 12.66 6.04 2.93
CA MET A 476 12.21 7.36 3.32
C MET A 476 12.44 7.70 4.78
N ASP A 477 12.24 6.77 5.72
CA ASP A 477 12.50 6.98 7.14
C ASP A 477 13.98 7.19 7.39
N LEU A 478 14.85 6.41 6.74
CA LEU A 478 16.30 6.62 6.80
C LEU A 478 16.69 7.96 6.17
N GLY A 479 16.12 8.29 5.00
CA GLY A 479 16.34 9.57 4.34
C GLY A 479 15.91 10.75 5.22
N ILE A 480 14.69 10.74 5.73
CA ILE A 480 14.14 11.78 6.60
C ILE A 480 14.91 11.85 7.93
N ALA A 481 15.21 10.72 8.57
CA ALA A 481 15.98 10.69 9.82
C ALA A 481 17.41 11.21 9.61
N PHE A 482 18.05 10.85 8.50
CA PHE A 482 19.37 11.37 8.15
C PHE A 482 19.33 12.88 7.88
N MET A 483 18.36 13.36 7.10
CA MET A 483 18.15 14.78 6.82
C MET A 483 17.78 15.59 8.08
N ARG A 484 17.10 14.97 9.06
CA ARG A 484 16.77 15.57 10.36
C ARG A 484 17.86 15.40 11.42
N SER A 485 18.94 14.67 11.13
CA SER A 485 20.02 14.41 12.10
C SER A 485 21.09 15.52 12.07
N GLY A 486 21.70 15.79 13.23
CA GLY A 486 22.89 16.66 13.32
C GLY A 486 24.15 16.09 12.65
N VAL A 487 24.08 14.92 12.01
CA VAL A 487 25.20 14.32 11.27
C VAL A 487 25.57 15.18 10.06
N MET A 488 24.59 15.85 9.43
CA MET A 488 24.83 16.81 8.34
C MET A 488 25.67 18.02 8.76
N GLU A 489 25.70 18.35 10.05
CA GLU A 489 26.50 19.46 10.59
C GLU A 489 27.91 19.00 11.00
N ARG A 490 28.09 17.71 11.27
CA ARG A 490 29.34 17.14 11.83
C ARG A 490 30.31 16.59 10.77
N SER A 491 29.85 16.29 9.55
CA SER A 491 30.70 15.75 8.48
C SER A 491 30.39 16.39 7.12
N SER A 492 31.31 17.23 6.64
CA SER A 492 31.21 17.89 5.33
C SER A 492 31.20 16.91 4.15
N MET A 493 31.96 15.82 4.25
CA MET A 493 32.03 14.78 3.22
C MET A 493 30.73 13.97 3.13
N ALA A 494 30.16 13.54 4.26
CA ALA A 494 28.89 12.81 4.27
C ALA A 494 27.74 13.69 3.74
N ARG A 495 27.72 14.97 4.12
CA ARG A 495 26.79 15.97 3.58
C ARG A 495 26.91 16.11 2.07
N ALA A 496 28.14 16.21 1.53
CA ALA A 496 28.35 16.37 0.09
C ALA A 496 27.85 15.14 -0.71
N VAL A 497 28.14 13.93 -0.24
CA VAL A 497 27.70 12.69 -0.90
C VAL A 497 26.18 12.56 -0.89
N VAL A 498 25.54 12.80 0.26
CA VAL A 498 24.08 12.67 0.37
C VAL A 498 23.35 13.76 -0.40
N MET A 499 23.83 15.02 -0.36
CA MET A 499 23.24 16.09 -1.16
C MET A 499 23.39 15.82 -2.66
N ALA A 500 24.52 15.28 -3.11
CA ALA A 500 24.68 14.87 -4.51
C ALA A 500 23.69 13.76 -4.91
N ALA A 501 23.52 12.74 -4.07
CA ALA A 501 22.57 11.66 -4.32
C ALA A 501 21.10 12.16 -4.32
N ALA A 502 20.73 13.00 -3.35
CA ALA A 502 19.40 13.60 -3.27
C ALA A 502 19.11 14.51 -4.47
N LYS A 503 20.13 15.27 -4.91
CA LYS A 503 20.08 16.15 -6.08
C LYS A 503 19.78 15.37 -7.36
N GLU A 504 20.53 14.31 -7.63
CA GLU A 504 20.43 13.51 -8.85
C GLU A 504 19.16 12.65 -8.92
N THR A 505 18.44 12.48 -7.79
CA THR A 505 17.27 11.60 -7.68
C THR A 505 15.98 12.38 -7.37
N VAL A 506 15.63 12.51 -6.09
CA VAL A 506 14.37 13.05 -5.60
C VAL A 506 14.24 14.53 -5.97
N TYR A 507 15.31 15.31 -5.78
CA TYR A 507 15.29 16.74 -6.10
C TYR A 507 14.98 16.98 -7.58
N ARG A 508 15.73 16.39 -8.53
CA ARG A 508 15.43 16.54 -9.97
C ARG A 508 14.06 16.01 -10.38
N HIS A 509 13.47 15.10 -9.61
CA HIS A 509 12.13 14.61 -9.89
C HIS A 509 11.05 15.61 -9.49
N PHE A 510 11.12 16.21 -8.29
CA PHE A 510 10.08 17.13 -7.79
C PHE A 510 10.37 18.62 -7.99
N CYS A 511 11.64 19.01 -8.15
CA CYS A 511 12.07 20.39 -8.26
C CYS A 511 12.43 20.73 -9.71
N ALA A 512 12.25 21.99 -10.11
CA ALA A 512 12.51 22.46 -11.46
C ALA A 512 13.97 22.90 -11.68
N GLY A 513 14.73 23.12 -10.61
CA GLY A 513 16.16 23.43 -10.67
C GLY A 513 16.64 24.26 -9.48
N GLU A 514 17.93 24.52 -9.40
CA GLU A 514 18.52 25.29 -8.28
C GLU A 514 18.37 26.81 -8.44
N GLY A 515 18.16 27.26 -9.67
CA GLY A 515 17.98 28.66 -10.00
C GLY A 515 17.00 28.86 -11.15
N VAL A 516 16.68 30.12 -11.41
CA VAL A 516 15.62 30.50 -12.35
C VAL A 516 15.90 30.03 -13.78
N GLU A 517 17.17 29.98 -14.22
CA GLU A 517 17.53 29.47 -15.55
C GLU A 517 17.23 27.98 -15.73
N GLU A 518 17.54 27.15 -14.72
CA GLU A 518 17.26 25.72 -14.77
C GLU A 518 15.75 25.46 -14.66
N ALA A 519 15.07 26.22 -13.80
CA ALA A 519 13.61 26.20 -13.72
C ALA A 519 12.97 26.58 -15.06
N GLY A 520 13.50 27.59 -15.75
CA GLY A 520 13.08 28.02 -17.07
C GLY A 520 13.26 26.94 -18.14
N ARG A 521 14.40 26.23 -18.15
CA ARG A 521 14.61 25.08 -19.06
C ARG A 521 13.63 23.94 -18.78
N THR A 522 13.38 23.63 -17.51
CA THR A 522 12.38 22.63 -17.12
C THR A 522 10.99 23.05 -17.58
N LEU A 523 10.62 24.32 -17.38
CA LEU A 523 9.34 24.86 -17.82
C LEU A 523 9.18 24.81 -19.33
N GLN A 524 10.21 25.19 -20.09
CA GLN A 524 10.19 25.12 -21.56
C GLN A 524 9.83 23.72 -22.04
N GLY A 525 10.45 22.68 -21.48
CA GLY A 525 10.14 21.30 -21.85
C GLY A 525 8.69 20.90 -21.54
N MET A 526 8.11 21.38 -20.43
CA MET A 526 6.69 21.14 -20.12
C MET A 526 5.76 21.95 -21.03
N TRP A 527 6.14 23.18 -21.35
CA TRP A 527 5.39 24.05 -22.25
C TRP A 527 5.32 23.48 -23.66
N ASP A 528 6.41 22.91 -24.16
CA ASP A 528 6.46 22.21 -25.45
C ASP A 528 5.52 20.98 -25.46
N GLU A 529 5.20 20.41 -24.29
CA GLU A 529 4.22 19.34 -24.11
C GLU A 529 2.78 19.85 -23.84
N GLY A 530 2.57 21.17 -23.86
CA GLY A 530 1.28 21.82 -23.63
C GLY A 530 0.89 22.01 -22.16
N ILE A 531 1.86 21.97 -21.24
CA ILE A 531 1.65 22.11 -19.78
C ILE A 531 2.30 23.41 -19.29
N GLN A 532 1.56 24.18 -18.48
CA GLN A 532 2.03 25.42 -17.88
C GLN A 532 2.77 25.19 -16.54
N GLY A 533 3.45 26.20 -16.03
CA GLY A 533 4.12 26.18 -14.73
C GLY A 533 3.50 27.13 -13.71
N ILE A 534 3.50 26.71 -12.44
CA ILE A 534 3.41 27.61 -11.28
C ILE A 534 4.82 27.67 -10.69
N LEU A 535 5.50 28.80 -10.82
CA LEU A 535 6.87 28.94 -10.33
C LEU A 535 6.87 29.23 -8.83
N ASP A 536 7.52 28.37 -8.06
CA ASP A 536 7.68 28.50 -6.62
C ASP A 536 9.17 28.57 -6.27
N TYR A 537 9.66 29.75 -5.91
CA TYR A 537 11.00 29.86 -5.34
C TYR A 537 10.91 29.44 -3.87
N SER A 538 11.33 28.21 -3.56
CA SER A 538 10.99 27.48 -2.35
C SER A 538 11.70 27.98 -1.09
N LEU A 539 11.38 29.22 -0.70
CA LEU A 539 11.76 29.84 0.55
C LEU A 539 10.60 29.77 1.53
N GLU A 540 10.90 29.49 2.80
CA GLU A 540 9.95 29.49 3.92
C GLU A 540 10.66 29.93 5.21
N ASP A 541 9.88 30.35 6.19
CA ASP A 541 10.30 30.60 7.59
C ASP A 541 11.44 31.62 7.75
N ALA A 542 11.25 32.83 7.24
CA ALA A 542 12.15 33.95 7.51
C ALA A 542 12.16 34.31 9.01
N VAL A 543 13.36 34.52 9.55
CA VAL A 543 13.56 34.80 10.98
C VAL A 543 13.50 36.29 11.29
N ASP A 544 13.89 37.14 10.35
CA ASP A 544 13.96 38.59 10.52
C ASP A 544 13.64 39.37 9.23
N ASN A 545 13.55 40.70 9.34
CA ASN A 545 13.26 41.59 8.22
C ASN A 545 14.33 41.56 7.12
N ALA A 546 15.61 41.43 7.48
CA ALA A 546 16.69 41.38 6.50
C ALA A 546 16.58 40.13 5.62
N GLY A 547 16.25 38.98 6.22
CA GLY A 547 15.91 37.76 5.50
C GLY A 547 14.68 37.94 4.61
N CYS A 548 13.63 38.61 5.11
CA CYS A 548 12.43 38.92 4.32
C CYS A 548 12.74 39.79 3.09
N ASP A 549 13.62 40.79 3.21
CA ASP A 549 14.02 41.67 2.10
C ASP A 549 14.86 40.93 1.05
N ALA A 550 15.78 40.07 1.49
CA ALA A 550 16.55 39.20 0.61
C ALA A 550 15.62 38.24 -0.16
N ASN A 551 14.66 37.64 0.53
CA ASN A 551 13.68 36.73 -0.07
C ASN A 551 12.79 37.45 -1.09
N LEU A 552 12.31 38.67 -0.78
CA LEU A 552 11.55 39.49 -1.72
C LEU A 552 12.33 39.74 -3.02
N THR A 553 13.64 40.04 -2.91
CA THR A 553 14.49 40.29 -4.07
C THR A 553 14.50 39.09 -5.04
N GLU A 554 14.58 37.87 -4.51
CA GLU A 554 14.54 36.66 -5.34
C GLU A 554 13.14 36.39 -5.93
N PHE A 555 12.05 36.70 -5.19
CA PHE A 555 10.70 36.62 -5.76
C PHE A 555 10.51 37.62 -6.91
N LEU A 556 10.97 38.86 -6.76
CA LEU A 556 10.92 39.87 -7.83
C LEU A 556 11.71 39.43 -9.05
N LYS A 557 12.93 38.93 -8.85
CA LYS A 557 13.76 38.36 -9.92
C LYS A 557 13.09 37.18 -10.63
N THR A 558 12.39 36.33 -9.88
CA THR A 558 11.62 35.22 -10.44
C THR A 558 10.53 35.73 -11.37
N VAL A 559 9.76 36.74 -10.95
CA VAL A 559 8.72 37.38 -11.77
C VAL A 559 9.32 38.02 -13.02
N GLU A 560 10.39 38.81 -12.87
CA GLU A 560 11.04 39.50 -14.00
C GLU A 560 11.56 38.51 -15.05
N THR A 561 12.11 37.37 -14.60
CA THR A 561 12.66 36.36 -15.52
C THR A 561 11.58 35.65 -16.34
N THR A 562 10.31 35.68 -15.91
CA THR A 562 9.21 35.09 -16.69
C THR A 562 9.03 35.74 -18.07
N SER A 563 9.48 36.99 -18.24
CA SER A 563 9.46 37.69 -19.53
C SER A 563 10.36 37.05 -20.59
N PHE A 564 11.36 36.27 -20.19
CA PHE A 564 12.25 35.53 -21.10
C PHE A 564 11.74 34.12 -21.40
N LEU A 565 10.64 33.70 -20.77
CA LEU A 565 10.02 32.40 -21.01
C LEU A 565 8.92 32.54 -22.06
N PRO A 566 8.47 31.44 -22.69
CA PRO A 566 7.41 31.51 -23.69
C PRO A 566 6.17 32.21 -23.12
N PRO A 567 5.51 33.10 -23.89
CA PRO A 567 4.30 33.76 -23.44
C PRO A 567 3.26 32.75 -22.96
N SER A 568 2.67 33.01 -21.79
CA SER A 568 1.68 32.12 -21.14
C SER A 568 2.21 30.76 -20.67
N SER A 569 3.52 30.49 -20.72
CA SER A 569 4.08 29.26 -20.12
C SER A 569 3.99 29.27 -18.60
N VAL A 570 4.15 30.43 -17.97
CA VAL A 570 3.93 30.61 -16.53
C VAL A 570 2.49 31.02 -16.30
N SER A 571 1.79 30.22 -15.50
CA SER A 571 0.41 30.49 -15.07
C SER A 571 0.36 31.33 -13.80
N PHE A 572 1.28 31.10 -12.86
CA PHE A 572 1.35 31.82 -11.59
C PHE A 572 2.80 31.93 -11.09
N ALA A 573 3.12 33.02 -10.40
CA ALA A 573 4.18 33.05 -9.41
C ALA A 573 3.61 32.63 -8.05
N CYS A 574 4.39 31.94 -7.22
CA CYS A 574 3.98 31.48 -5.90
C CYS A 574 4.82 32.14 -4.81
N VAL A 575 4.18 32.49 -3.69
CA VAL A 575 4.85 33.05 -2.50
C VAL A 575 4.27 32.44 -1.22
N LYS A 576 5.15 32.20 -0.25
CA LYS A 576 4.79 31.90 1.14
C LYS A 576 4.94 33.16 1.98
N ILE A 577 3.95 33.50 2.79
CA ILE A 577 4.01 34.74 3.58
C ILE A 577 5.07 34.61 4.67
N THR A 578 5.32 33.41 5.19
CA THR A 578 6.44 33.15 6.12
C THR A 578 7.81 33.48 5.52
N ALA A 579 7.95 33.58 4.19
CA ALA A 579 9.21 33.98 3.55
C ALA A 579 9.42 35.50 3.53
N ILE A 580 8.36 36.31 3.66
CA ILE A 580 8.41 37.78 3.58
C ILE A 580 7.89 38.49 4.84
N CYS A 581 7.50 37.72 5.85
CA CYS A 581 7.10 38.18 7.18
C CYS A 581 7.65 37.22 8.24
N PRO A 582 8.29 37.71 9.32
CA PRO A 582 8.79 36.85 10.38
C PRO A 582 7.70 35.95 10.97
N VAL A 583 7.99 34.66 11.12
CA VAL A 583 7.00 33.65 11.58
C VAL A 583 6.38 34.01 12.93
N THR A 584 7.19 34.49 13.88
CA THR A 584 6.73 34.88 15.22
C THR A 584 5.72 36.04 15.17
N LEU A 585 5.87 36.96 14.21
CA LEU A 585 4.91 38.03 14.00
C LEU A 585 3.59 37.51 13.40
N LEU A 586 3.66 36.56 12.46
CA LEU A 586 2.47 35.91 11.89
C LEU A 586 1.68 35.13 12.94
N GLU A 587 2.35 34.46 13.87
CA GLU A 587 1.72 33.79 15.02
C GLU A 587 0.96 34.81 15.89
N ARG A 588 1.63 35.92 16.25
CA ARG A 588 1.02 37.03 17.03
C ARG A 588 -0.20 37.64 16.34
N VAL A 589 -0.11 37.91 15.03
CA VAL A 589 -1.23 38.44 14.23
C VAL A 589 -2.36 37.43 14.18
N SER A 590 -2.06 36.14 13.99
CA SER A 590 -3.08 35.08 13.97
C SER A 590 -3.81 34.95 15.30
N ASP A 591 -3.10 35.06 16.43
CA ASP A 591 -3.71 35.05 17.75
C ASP A 591 -4.63 36.27 17.98
N LEU A 592 -4.20 37.46 17.56
CA LEU A 592 -5.03 38.67 17.64
C LEU A 592 -6.30 38.55 16.80
N LEU A 593 -6.21 38.00 15.58
CA LEU A 593 -7.38 37.73 14.72
C LEU A 593 -8.33 36.68 15.33
N ARG A 594 -7.78 35.62 15.95
CA ARG A 594 -8.60 34.64 16.69
C ARG A 594 -9.27 35.26 17.92
N TRP A 595 -8.60 36.18 18.60
CA TRP A 595 -9.18 36.88 19.74
C TRP A 595 -10.31 37.83 19.32
N GLU A 596 -10.14 38.58 18.23
CA GLU A 596 -11.20 39.43 17.66
C GLU A 596 -12.45 38.61 17.28
N GLN A 597 -12.28 37.37 16.80
CA GLN A 597 -13.40 36.45 16.57
C GLN A 597 -14.12 36.04 17.87
N LYS A 598 -13.40 35.90 19.00
CA LYS A 598 -14.01 35.59 20.30
C LYS A 598 -14.68 36.80 20.94
N ASP A 599 -14.07 37.96 20.77
CA ASP A 599 -14.50 39.23 21.33
C ASP A 599 -14.52 40.30 20.22
N PRO A 600 -15.65 40.43 19.50
CA PRO A 600 -15.81 41.42 18.44
C PRO A 600 -15.69 42.88 18.89
N SER A 601 -15.65 43.15 20.21
CA SER A 601 -15.38 44.49 20.74
C SER A 601 -13.90 44.85 20.73
N SER A 602 -13.01 43.86 20.54
CA SER A 602 -11.58 44.05 20.39
C SER A 602 -11.27 44.83 19.11
N VAL A 603 -10.62 45.98 19.26
CA VAL A 603 -10.18 46.79 18.12
C VAL A 603 -8.71 46.52 17.87
N LEU A 604 -8.36 46.16 16.63
CA LEU A 604 -6.99 45.95 16.17
C LEU A 604 -6.52 47.18 15.37
N PRO A 605 -5.79 48.16 15.98
CA PRO A 605 -5.53 49.46 15.34
C PRO A 605 -4.68 49.38 14.06
N TRP A 606 -3.84 48.36 13.96
CA TRP A 606 -2.98 48.09 12.80
C TRP A 606 -3.71 47.37 11.66
N ARG A 607 -4.92 46.85 11.89
CA ARG A 607 -5.65 46.02 10.93
C ARG A 607 -6.16 46.87 9.77
N ARG A 608 -5.82 46.44 8.56
CA ARG A 608 -6.34 46.99 7.31
C ARG A 608 -7.65 46.30 6.91
N HIS A 609 -8.39 46.95 6.01
CA HIS A 609 -9.60 46.34 5.45
C HIS A 609 -9.25 45.02 4.74
N SER A 610 -9.98 43.96 5.08
CA SER A 610 -9.78 42.60 4.59
C SER A 610 -11.11 41.84 4.65
N LEU A 611 -11.23 40.78 3.85
CA LEU A 611 -12.38 39.87 3.88
C LEU A 611 -12.36 39.02 5.17
N PRO A 612 -13.50 38.39 5.55
CA PRO A 612 -13.57 37.49 6.69
C PRO A 612 -12.54 36.35 6.58
N VAL A 613 -11.67 36.26 7.59
CA VAL A 613 -10.57 35.28 7.65
C VAL A 613 -10.98 34.00 8.38
N LEU A 614 -11.82 34.11 9.41
CA LEU A 614 -12.28 33.01 10.24
C LEU A 614 -13.79 32.82 10.07
N SER A 615 -14.28 31.62 10.36
CA SER A 615 -15.70 31.29 10.48
C SER A 615 -16.02 30.91 11.94
N ASP A 616 -17.31 30.77 12.26
CA ASP A 616 -17.75 30.27 13.56
C ASP A 616 -17.26 28.84 13.86
N SER A 617 -16.95 28.08 12.81
CA SER A 617 -16.39 26.73 12.89
C SER A 617 -14.86 26.71 12.99
N SER A 618 -14.19 27.86 12.90
CA SER A 618 -12.73 27.94 12.96
C SER A 618 -12.18 27.57 14.35
N PRO A 619 -11.05 26.86 14.43
CA PRO A 619 -10.44 26.49 15.70
C PRO A 619 -9.78 27.71 16.38
N LEU A 620 -10.21 28.01 17.61
CA LEU A 620 -9.71 29.15 18.39
C LEU A 620 -8.87 28.73 19.61
N TYR A 621 -8.41 27.47 19.66
CA TYR A 621 -7.73 26.89 20.83
C TYR A 621 -6.29 27.39 21.02
N HIS A 622 -5.65 27.94 19.98
CA HIS A 622 -4.31 28.55 20.09
C HIS A 622 -4.30 29.78 21.00
N THR A 623 -5.45 30.44 21.17
CA THR A 623 -5.56 31.72 21.88
C THR A 623 -6.56 31.60 23.04
N PRO A 624 -6.25 30.85 24.12
CA PRO A 624 -7.20 30.62 25.22
C PRO A 624 -7.50 31.90 26.03
N SER A 625 -6.59 32.87 26.04
CA SER A 625 -6.69 34.14 26.76
C SER A 625 -6.38 35.32 25.84
N ALA A 626 -6.77 36.52 26.26
CA ALA A 626 -6.52 37.76 25.53
C ALA A 626 -5.01 37.93 25.26
N PRO A 627 -4.56 37.95 23.99
CA PRO A 627 -3.17 38.22 23.67
C PRO A 627 -2.86 39.71 23.87
N PRO A 628 -1.62 40.07 24.25
CA PRO A 628 -1.23 41.48 24.31
C PRO A 628 -1.30 42.12 22.90
N PRO A 629 -1.49 43.45 22.80
CA PRO A 629 -1.39 44.16 21.53
C PRO A 629 0.02 44.01 20.93
N LEU A 630 0.15 44.28 19.63
CA LEU A 630 1.46 44.35 18.98
C LEU A 630 2.26 45.52 19.58
N SER A 631 3.55 45.32 19.76
CA SER A 631 4.49 46.39 20.08
C SER A 631 4.69 47.32 18.88
N SER A 632 5.15 48.55 19.10
CA SER A 632 5.43 49.49 18.00
C SER A 632 6.44 48.96 16.98
N LYS A 633 7.37 48.09 17.42
CA LYS A 633 8.29 47.39 16.51
C LYS A 633 7.56 46.34 15.68
N GLU A 634 6.73 45.50 16.30
CA GLU A 634 5.92 44.50 15.60
C GLU A 634 4.95 45.15 14.59
N GLU A 635 4.34 46.29 14.93
CA GLU A 635 3.50 47.06 14.01
C GLU A 635 4.30 47.61 12.82
N HIS A 636 5.51 48.12 13.07
CA HIS A 636 6.41 48.57 12.00
C HIS A 636 6.83 47.41 11.09
N ASP A 637 7.20 46.27 11.68
CA ASP A 637 7.57 45.05 10.95
C ASP A 637 6.39 44.52 10.13
N LEU A 638 5.16 44.63 10.65
CA LEU A 638 3.93 44.29 9.93
C LEU A 638 3.70 45.23 8.74
N GLN A 639 3.94 46.53 8.90
CA GLN A 639 3.87 47.50 7.81
C GLN A 639 4.89 47.17 6.70
N LEU A 640 6.11 46.79 7.07
CA LEU A 640 7.12 46.34 6.10
C LEU A 640 6.65 45.08 5.35
N ALA A 641 6.07 44.10 6.03
CA ALA A 641 5.51 42.91 5.38
C ALA A 641 4.41 43.26 4.36
N HIS A 642 3.49 44.18 4.69
CA HIS A 642 2.50 44.67 3.73
C HIS A 642 3.15 45.39 2.53
N GLN A 643 4.20 46.19 2.76
CA GLN A 643 4.93 46.87 1.69
C GLN A 643 5.63 45.86 0.76
N ARG A 644 6.23 44.80 1.30
CA ARG A 644 6.86 43.72 0.53
C ARG A 644 5.84 43.02 -0.36
N LEU A 645 4.70 42.60 0.21
CA LEU A 645 3.65 41.95 -0.55
C LEU A 645 3.06 42.88 -1.63
N ALA A 646 2.80 44.14 -1.31
CA ALA A 646 2.32 45.12 -2.27
C ALA A 646 3.32 45.36 -3.42
N THR A 647 4.62 45.41 -3.12
CA THR A 647 5.69 45.53 -4.13
C THR A 647 5.70 44.32 -5.05
N LEU A 648 5.58 43.11 -4.50
CA LEU A 648 5.50 41.88 -5.27
C LEU A 648 4.24 41.84 -6.15
N CYS A 649 3.08 42.21 -5.61
CA CYS A 649 1.83 42.32 -6.36
C CYS A 649 1.93 43.34 -7.50
N ALA A 650 2.49 44.51 -7.26
CA ALA A 650 2.69 45.53 -8.28
C ALA A 650 3.59 45.01 -9.42
N ARG A 651 4.70 44.35 -9.09
CA ARG A 651 5.58 43.73 -10.08
C ARG A 651 4.86 42.62 -10.86
N CYS A 652 4.09 41.78 -10.19
CA CYS A 652 3.26 40.75 -10.84
C CYS A 652 2.25 41.37 -11.82
N ALA A 653 1.62 42.50 -11.45
CA ALA A 653 0.71 43.23 -12.32
C ALA A 653 1.41 43.80 -13.57
N GLU A 654 2.61 44.38 -13.41
CA GLU A 654 3.41 44.90 -14.54
C GLU A 654 3.73 43.82 -15.58
N PHE A 655 4.00 42.59 -15.13
CA PHE A 655 4.30 41.44 -16.00
C PHE A 655 3.05 40.62 -16.38
N ASN A 656 1.86 41.06 -15.96
CA ASN A 656 0.59 40.35 -16.18
C ASN A 656 0.64 38.88 -15.72
N LEU A 657 1.26 38.64 -14.57
CA LEU A 657 1.46 37.33 -13.98
C LEU A 657 0.67 37.22 -12.66
N PRO A 658 -0.36 36.36 -12.56
CA PRO A 658 -1.07 36.16 -11.31
C PRO A 658 -0.16 35.66 -10.18
N LEU A 659 -0.38 36.15 -8.96
CA LEU A 659 0.32 35.77 -7.75
C LEU A 659 -0.53 34.82 -6.91
N LEU A 660 0.04 33.68 -6.55
CA LEU A 660 -0.57 32.66 -5.73
C LEU A 660 0.08 32.67 -4.33
N ILE A 661 -0.72 32.95 -3.32
CA ILE A 661 -0.29 32.92 -1.92
C ILE A 661 -0.58 31.53 -1.34
N ASP A 662 0.47 30.84 -0.93
CA ASP A 662 0.41 29.49 -0.39
C ASP A 662 -0.17 29.48 1.04
N ALA A 663 -0.97 28.45 1.32
CA ALA A 663 -1.37 28.12 2.69
C ALA A 663 -0.29 27.27 3.38
N GLU A 664 -0.13 27.47 4.68
CA GLU A 664 0.89 26.84 5.51
C GLU A 664 0.21 26.09 6.67
N TYR A 665 0.67 26.24 7.91
CA TYR A 665 0.15 25.52 9.09
C TYR A 665 -0.82 26.38 9.92
N VAL A 666 -1.70 25.74 10.68
CA VAL A 666 -2.89 26.39 11.30
C VAL A 666 -2.51 27.54 12.25
N SER A 667 -1.35 27.47 12.91
CA SER A 667 -0.93 28.50 13.87
C SER A 667 -0.74 29.88 13.22
N VAL A 668 -0.35 29.95 11.93
CA VAL A 668 -0.13 31.19 11.17
C VAL A 668 -1.16 31.45 10.07
N GLN A 669 -1.96 30.46 9.68
CA GLN A 669 -2.88 30.57 8.54
C GLN A 669 -3.84 31.77 8.59
N PRO A 670 -4.40 32.19 9.74
CA PRO A 670 -5.24 33.38 9.79
C PRO A 670 -4.52 34.65 9.34
N ALA A 671 -3.25 34.84 9.72
CA ALA A 671 -2.46 35.97 9.24
C ALA A 671 -2.22 35.88 7.72
N ILE A 672 -1.95 34.67 7.19
CA ILE A 672 -1.74 34.45 5.75
C ILE A 672 -3.00 34.80 4.94
N ASP A 673 -4.16 34.34 5.39
CA ASP A 673 -5.45 34.63 4.77
C ASP A 673 -5.75 36.14 4.85
N TYR A 674 -5.45 36.79 5.98
CA TYR A 674 -5.54 38.26 6.13
C TYR A 674 -4.69 39.01 5.09
N PHE A 675 -3.41 38.65 4.94
CA PHE A 675 -2.54 39.24 3.92
C PHE A 675 -3.07 39.00 2.50
N SER A 676 -3.58 37.80 2.24
CA SER A 676 -4.13 37.43 0.93
C SER A 676 -5.35 38.27 0.58
N TYR A 677 -6.23 38.52 1.55
CA TYR A 677 -7.46 39.27 1.33
C TYR A 677 -7.25 40.79 1.29
N ASP A 678 -6.33 41.34 2.10
CA ASP A 678 -5.89 42.74 1.99
C ASP A 678 -5.27 43.03 0.60
N ALA A 679 -4.42 42.11 0.12
CA ALA A 679 -3.85 42.21 -1.22
C ALA A 679 -4.91 42.06 -2.32
N ALA A 680 -5.86 41.12 -2.18
CA ALA A 680 -6.96 40.97 -3.13
C ALA A 680 -7.85 42.22 -3.20
N ALA A 681 -8.22 42.82 -2.06
CA ALA A 681 -8.99 44.06 -2.02
C ALA A 681 -8.27 45.23 -2.73
N SER A 682 -6.93 45.23 -2.67
CA SER A 682 -6.10 46.25 -3.31
C SER A 682 -5.92 46.05 -4.82
N PHE A 683 -5.75 44.80 -5.27
CA PHE A 683 -5.31 44.49 -6.64
C PHE A 683 -6.36 43.77 -7.52
N ASN A 684 -7.38 43.11 -6.96
CA ASN A 684 -8.37 42.33 -7.73
C ASN A 684 -9.62 43.15 -8.10
N ARG A 685 -9.43 44.27 -8.80
CA ARG A 685 -10.54 45.17 -9.24
C ARG A 685 -11.09 44.87 -10.63
N GLY A 686 -10.57 43.84 -11.30
CA GLY A 686 -10.98 43.41 -12.63
C GLY A 686 -11.78 42.11 -12.63
N SER A 687 -12.10 41.64 -13.85
CA SER A 687 -12.77 40.35 -14.07
C SER A 687 -11.85 39.15 -13.85
N ASP A 688 -10.54 39.34 -14.00
CA ASP A 688 -9.51 38.34 -13.76
C ASP A 688 -8.73 38.73 -12.49
N PRO A 689 -8.69 37.88 -11.44
CA PRO A 689 -7.94 38.20 -10.24
C PRO A 689 -6.43 38.17 -10.50
N LEU A 690 -5.70 39.11 -9.89
CA LEU A 690 -4.25 39.05 -9.83
C LEU A 690 -3.79 38.17 -8.67
N VAL A 691 -4.41 38.31 -7.51
CA VAL A 691 -4.04 37.64 -6.25
C VAL A 691 -4.97 36.47 -6.00
N TYR A 692 -4.38 35.31 -5.70
CA TYR A 692 -5.07 34.08 -5.35
C TYR A 692 -4.69 33.63 -3.94
N GLY A 693 -5.68 33.41 -3.08
CA GLY A 693 -5.50 32.74 -1.79
C GLY A 693 -5.50 31.22 -1.93
N THR A 694 -5.22 30.48 -0.84
CA THR A 694 -5.27 29.01 -0.84
C THR A 694 -6.21 28.47 0.25
N ILE A 695 -7.15 27.60 -0.13
CA ILE A 695 -8.03 26.89 0.81
C ILE A 695 -7.61 25.44 0.96
N GLN A 696 -7.49 24.98 2.21
CA GLN A 696 -7.06 23.63 2.57
C GLN A 696 -8.25 22.78 3.06
N ALA A 697 -8.78 21.91 2.20
CA ALA A 697 -10.01 21.14 2.46
C ALA A 697 -9.91 20.08 3.58
N TYR A 698 -8.70 19.78 4.06
CA TYR A 698 -8.48 18.92 5.22
C TYR A 698 -8.86 19.59 6.55
N LEU A 699 -9.05 20.91 6.58
CA LEU A 699 -9.55 21.61 7.76
C LEU A 699 -11.06 21.54 7.82
N ARG A 700 -11.60 21.44 9.04
CA ARG A 700 -13.06 21.37 9.28
C ARG A 700 -13.79 22.63 8.84
N ASP A 701 -13.14 23.79 8.93
CA ASP A 701 -13.72 25.11 8.66
C ASP A 701 -13.55 25.58 7.20
N ALA A 702 -12.91 24.78 6.36
CA ALA A 702 -12.43 25.22 5.04
C ALA A 702 -13.56 25.71 4.12
N LYS A 703 -14.69 25.00 4.11
CA LYS A 703 -15.84 25.34 3.28
C LYS A 703 -16.53 26.62 3.76
N ASP A 704 -16.67 26.77 5.07
CA ASP A 704 -17.33 27.94 5.67
C ASP A 704 -16.49 29.20 5.44
N ARG A 705 -15.18 29.12 5.64
CA ARG A 705 -14.26 30.24 5.32
C ARG A 705 -14.29 30.62 3.84
N LEU A 706 -14.29 29.63 2.94
CA LEU A 706 -14.39 29.88 1.50
C LEU A 706 -15.70 30.61 1.15
N LEU A 707 -16.82 30.15 1.71
CA LEU A 707 -18.13 30.75 1.47
C LEU A 707 -18.16 32.21 1.97
N LEU A 708 -17.79 32.44 3.23
CA LEU A 708 -17.79 33.77 3.84
C LEU A 708 -16.90 34.75 3.08
N ALA A 709 -15.68 34.34 2.70
CA ALA A 709 -14.76 35.19 1.95
C ALA A 709 -15.33 35.54 0.57
N THR A 710 -15.89 34.56 -0.15
CA THR A 710 -16.44 34.80 -1.51
C THR A 710 -17.73 35.60 -1.51
N GLU A 711 -18.58 35.50 -0.49
CA GLU A 711 -19.78 36.31 -0.32
C GLU A 711 -19.44 37.75 0.06
N ALA A 712 -18.47 37.94 0.97
CA ALA A 712 -17.97 39.26 1.30
C ALA A 712 -17.34 39.95 0.08
N ALA A 713 -16.55 39.21 -0.70
CA ALA A 713 -15.94 39.71 -1.92
C ALA A 713 -16.98 40.16 -2.97
N ASP A 714 -18.06 39.40 -3.15
CA ASP A 714 -19.14 39.79 -4.07
C ASP A 714 -19.79 41.12 -3.65
N ARG A 715 -20.06 41.30 -2.35
CA ARG A 715 -20.67 42.54 -1.83
C ARG A 715 -19.77 43.75 -2.07
N GLU A 716 -18.46 43.55 -2.07
CA GLU A 716 -17.47 44.61 -2.24
C GLU A 716 -16.98 44.73 -3.71
N GLY A 717 -17.50 43.91 -4.62
CA GLY A 717 -17.10 43.92 -6.04
C GLY A 717 -15.67 43.44 -6.29
N ILE A 718 -15.12 42.62 -5.40
CA ILE A 718 -13.78 42.04 -5.50
C ILE A 718 -13.88 40.67 -6.17
N THR A 719 -13.16 40.45 -7.28
CA THR A 719 -13.10 39.12 -7.89
C THR A 719 -12.08 38.26 -7.14
N MET A 720 -12.53 37.22 -6.43
CA MET A 720 -11.62 36.33 -5.70
C MET A 720 -11.11 35.17 -6.54
N GLY A 721 -9.81 34.92 -6.42
CA GLY A 721 -9.14 33.73 -6.92
C GLY A 721 -8.74 32.80 -5.77
N PHE A 722 -9.00 31.50 -5.88
CA PHE A 722 -8.57 30.53 -4.89
C PHE A 722 -7.87 29.32 -5.50
N LYS A 723 -6.73 28.92 -4.93
CA LYS A 723 -6.21 27.57 -5.09
C LYS A 723 -6.85 26.66 -4.04
N LEU A 724 -7.48 25.60 -4.49
CA LEU A 724 -8.05 24.59 -3.61
C LEU A 724 -7.13 23.37 -3.54
N VAL A 725 -6.69 23.02 -2.33
CA VAL A 725 -5.87 21.84 -2.01
C VAL A 725 -6.54 20.98 -0.94
N ARG A 726 -6.05 19.76 -0.72
CA ARG A 726 -6.40 19.00 0.49
C ARG A 726 -5.68 19.58 1.72
N GLY A 727 -4.36 19.48 1.77
CA GLY A 727 -3.52 19.99 2.86
C GLY A 727 -2.17 19.26 2.90
N ALA A 728 -1.20 19.82 3.61
CA ALA A 728 0.17 19.26 3.68
C ALA A 728 0.72 19.12 5.13
N TYR A 729 -0.02 19.56 6.15
CA TYR A 729 0.48 19.69 7.52
C TYR A 729 -0.25 18.80 8.55
N MET A 730 -1.06 17.84 8.11
CA MET A 730 -1.90 16.94 8.95
C MET A 730 -1.23 16.43 10.23
N THR A 731 -0.02 15.87 10.12
CA THR A 731 0.72 15.30 11.25
C THR A 731 1.11 16.37 12.28
N ARG A 732 1.51 17.55 11.80
CA ARG A 732 1.84 18.70 12.66
C ARG A 732 0.59 19.16 13.41
N GLU A 733 -0.50 19.38 12.69
CA GLU A 733 -1.75 19.89 13.27
C GLU A 733 -2.33 18.96 14.33
N ALA A 734 -2.33 17.64 14.06
CA ALA A 734 -2.81 16.66 15.02
C ALA A 734 -1.96 16.64 16.30
N LYS A 735 -0.63 16.73 16.17
CA LYS A 735 0.30 16.75 17.30
C LYS A 735 0.15 18.04 18.12
N GLU A 736 0.01 19.18 17.46
CA GLU A 736 -0.12 20.49 18.10
C GLU A 736 -1.45 20.59 18.87
N ALA A 737 -2.57 20.22 18.26
CA ALA A 737 -3.88 20.18 18.93
C ALA A 737 -3.88 19.25 20.16
N ALA A 738 -3.28 18.06 20.04
CA ALA A 738 -3.14 17.12 21.15
C ALA A 738 -2.29 17.70 22.30
N SER A 739 -1.20 18.41 21.98
CA SER A 739 -0.35 19.05 22.99
C SER A 739 -1.05 20.15 23.78
N LEU A 740 -2.07 20.77 23.18
CA LEU A 740 -2.90 21.81 23.80
C LEU A 740 -4.19 21.24 24.43
N GLY A 741 -4.39 19.92 24.40
CA GLY A 741 -5.60 19.27 24.92
C GLY A 741 -6.88 19.61 24.14
N ALA A 742 -6.75 20.05 22.88
CA ALA A 742 -7.86 20.49 22.04
C ALA A 742 -8.28 19.41 21.02
N ALA A 743 -9.50 19.53 20.50
CA ALA A 743 -9.95 18.71 19.38
C ALA A 743 -9.14 19.04 18.11
N SER A 744 -8.82 18.00 17.34
CA SER A 744 -8.04 18.18 16.12
C SER A 744 -8.78 19.03 15.08
N PRO A 745 -8.12 20.02 14.44
CA PRO A 745 -8.75 20.90 13.45
C PRO A 745 -8.97 20.23 12.09
N ILE A 746 -8.41 19.03 11.89
CA ILE A 746 -8.51 18.29 10.64
C ILE A 746 -9.77 17.43 10.57
N GLN A 747 -10.21 17.13 9.34
CA GLN A 747 -11.32 16.22 9.06
C GLN A 747 -11.07 14.83 9.69
N PRO A 748 -12.11 14.12 10.15
CA PRO A 748 -11.95 12.85 10.87
C PRO A 748 -11.48 11.71 9.98
N SER A 749 -11.74 11.76 8.66
CA SER A 749 -11.23 10.80 7.69
C SER A 749 -10.74 11.46 6.40
N ILE A 750 -10.01 10.67 5.60
CA ILE A 750 -9.58 11.09 4.26
C ILE A 750 -10.77 11.22 3.30
N GLN A 751 -11.82 10.41 3.47
CA GLN A 751 -13.07 10.49 2.71
C GLN A 751 -13.78 11.82 2.98
N ASP A 752 -13.81 12.28 4.23
CA ASP A 752 -14.38 13.59 4.58
C ASP A 752 -13.58 14.74 3.96
N THR A 753 -12.25 14.62 3.93
CA THR A 753 -11.39 15.56 3.21
C THR A 753 -11.68 15.57 1.70
N HIS A 754 -11.94 14.41 1.10
CA HIS A 754 -12.31 14.31 -0.33
C HIS A 754 -13.68 14.94 -0.59
N ALA A 755 -14.65 14.70 0.28
CA ALA A 755 -15.98 15.28 0.19
C ALA A 755 -15.92 16.82 0.33
N CYS A 756 -15.22 17.34 1.32
CA CYS A 756 -15.00 18.77 1.51
C CYS A 756 -14.35 19.41 0.28
N TYR A 757 -13.29 18.80 -0.26
CA TYR A 757 -12.63 19.28 -1.48
C TYR A 757 -13.59 19.35 -2.67
N ASN A 758 -14.33 18.28 -2.95
CA ASN A 758 -15.24 18.23 -4.10
C ASN A 758 -16.39 19.24 -3.96
N GLN A 759 -16.90 19.46 -2.74
CA GLN A 759 -17.92 20.47 -2.46
C GLN A 759 -17.41 21.90 -2.70
N CYS A 760 -16.23 22.23 -2.17
CA CYS A 760 -15.59 23.54 -2.39
C CYS A 760 -15.27 23.77 -3.88
N ALA A 761 -14.82 22.73 -4.59
CA ALA A 761 -14.57 22.78 -6.03
C ALA A 761 -15.86 23.07 -6.81
N SER A 762 -16.95 22.35 -6.53
CA SER A 762 -18.24 22.57 -7.18
C SER A 762 -18.76 23.98 -6.95
N LEU A 763 -18.71 24.47 -5.70
CA LEU A 763 -19.12 25.82 -5.35
C LEU A 763 -18.38 26.88 -6.17
N MET A 764 -17.05 26.79 -6.24
CA MET A 764 -16.24 27.76 -6.96
C MET A 764 -16.37 27.64 -8.48
N LEU A 765 -16.59 26.45 -9.03
CA LEU A 765 -16.86 26.26 -10.46
C LEU A 765 -18.19 26.90 -10.85
N GLU A 766 -19.24 26.72 -10.06
CA GLU A 766 -20.54 27.37 -10.27
C GLU A 766 -20.41 28.89 -10.24
N ARG A 767 -19.65 29.43 -9.28
CA ARG A 767 -19.38 30.87 -9.19
C ARG A 767 -18.56 31.38 -10.38
N ALA A 768 -17.49 30.67 -10.75
CA ALA A 768 -16.66 31.00 -11.90
C ALA A 768 -17.45 30.98 -13.23
N SER A 769 -18.42 30.05 -13.38
CA SER A 769 -19.29 29.99 -14.56
C SER A 769 -20.17 31.23 -14.74
N ARG A 770 -20.49 31.91 -13.63
CA ARG A 770 -21.26 33.16 -13.59
C ARG A 770 -20.38 34.41 -13.67
N GLY A 771 -19.06 34.24 -13.81
CA GLY A 771 -18.10 35.34 -13.79
C GLY A 771 -17.72 35.85 -12.39
N ALA A 772 -18.15 35.18 -11.32
CA ALA A 772 -17.91 35.58 -9.93
C ALA A 772 -16.74 34.78 -9.30
N GLY A 773 -15.51 35.05 -9.76
CA GLY A 773 -14.29 34.44 -9.22
C GLY A 773 -13.54 33.50 -10.17
N SER A 774 -12.41 32.98 -9.68
CA SER A 774 -11.52 32.03 -10.37
C SER A 774 -11.00 30.95 -9.42
N ILE A 775 -10.68 29.77 -9.95
CA ILE A 775 -10.21 28.63 -9.15
C ILE A 775 -9.04 27.90 -9.81
N VAL A 776 -8.06 27.55 -8.97
CA VAL A 776 -7.00 26.58 -9.26
C VAL A 776 -7.31 25.28 -8.52
N LEU A 777 -7.68 24.22 -9.24
CA LEU A 777 -8.00 22.90 -8.73
C LEU A 777 -6.73 22.06 -8.58
N ALA A 778 -6.10 22.14 -7.39
CA ALA A 778 -4.86 21.42 -7.11
C ALA A 778 -5.12 20.04 -6.49
N THR A 779 -4.99 18.98 -7.29
CA THR A 779 -5.26 17.59 -6.86
C THR A 779 -4.50 16.55 -7.68
N HIS A 780 -3.97 15.52 -7.01
CA HIS A 780 -3.44 14.29 -7.63
C HIS A 780 -4.48 13.17 -7.69
N ASN A 781 -5.65 13.35 -7.07
CA ASN A 781 -6.73 12.38 -7.09
C ASN A 781 -7.47 12.48 -8.44
N VAL A 782 -7.40 11.40 -9.22
CA VAL A 782 -7.99 11.29 -10.56
C VAL A 782 -9.51 11.43 -10.54
N GLU A 783 -10.18 10.89 -9.52
CA GLU A 783 -11.63 10.98 -9.38
C GLU A 783 -12.09 12.42 -9.16
N SER A 784 -11.48 13.14 -8.20
CA SER A 784 -11.74 14.57 -7.99
C SER A 784 -11.46 15.39 -9.26
N GLY A 785 -10.37 15.09 -9.97
CA GLY A 785 -10.03 15.76 -11.22
C GLY A 785 -11.06 15.53 -12.33
N ARG A 786 -11.51 14.28 -12.50
CA ARG A 786 -12.56 13.90 -13.45
C ARG A 786 -13.89 14.57 -13.11
N THR A 787 -14.32 14.51 -11.85
CA THR A 787 -15.56 15.15 -11.39
C THR A 787 -15.57 16.65 -11.64
N ALA A 788 -14.46 17.34 -11.34
CA ALA A 788 -14.36 18.76 -11.60
C ALA A 788 -14.35 19.09 -13.09
N ALA A 789 -13.65 18.30 -13.92
CA ALA A 789 -13.63 18.49 -15.37
C ALA A 789 -15.02 18.27 -16.00
N SER A 790 -15.74 17.24 -15.57
CA SER A 790 -17.14 17.01 -15.98
C SER A 790 -18.04 18.18 -15.57
N LYS A 791 -17.85 18.75 -14.37
CA LYS A 791 -18.63 19.89 -13.90
C LYS A 791 -18.38 21.15 -14.73
N VAL A 792 -17.13 21.39 -15.17
CA VAL A 792 -16.81 22.51 -16.09
C VAL A 792 -17.56 22.36 -17.41
N GLU A 793 -17.62 21.14 -17.96
CA GLU A 793 -18.39 20.86 -19.19
C GLU A 793 -19.90 21.02 -18.98
N GLU A 794 -20.43 20.50 -17.87
CA GLU A 794 -21.85 20.62 -17.48
C GLU A 794 -22.29 22.09 -17.38
N LEU A 795 -21.42 22.95 -16.82
CA LEU A 795 -21.67 24.38 -16.70
C LEU A 795 -21.49 25.15 -18.02
N GLY A 796 -21.18 24.47 -19.13
CA GLY A 796 -20.98 25.10 -20.44
C GLY A 796 -19.77 26.02 -20.51
N MET A 797 -18.83 25.89 -19.57
CA MET A 797 -17.63 26.71 -19.54
C MET A 797 -16.64 26.24 -20.62
N GLY A 798 -16.02 27.17 -21.32
CA GLY A 798 -14.93 26.83 -22.25
C GLY A 798 -13.77 26.14 -21.52
N LYS A 799 -13.28 25.03 -22.05
CA LYS A 799 -12.19 24.23 -21.42
C LYS A 799 -10.90 25.02 -21.22
N GLY A 800 -10.62 25.97 -22.11
CA GLY A 800 -9.52 26.93 -22.00
C GLY A 800 -9.84 28.21 -21.19
N SER A 801 -10.93 28.22 -20.40
CA SER A 801 -11.29 29.37 -19.58
C SER A 801 -10.16 29.73 -18.61
N ARG A 802 -9.75 30.99 -18.59
CA ARG A 802 -8.71 31.50 -17.67
C ARG A 802 -9.13 31.45 -16.20
N ARG A 803 -10.43 31.28 -15.92
CA ARG A 803 -10.99 31.20 -14.57
C ARG A 803 -10.84 29.83 -13.92
N VAL A 804 -10.50 28.80 -14.69
CA VAL A 804 -10.35 27.43 -14.20
C VAL A 804 -9.00 26.89 -14.64
N GLN A 805 -8.15 26.59 -13.66
CA GLN A 805 -6.86 25.96 -13.87
C GLN A 805 -6.81 24.64 -13.10
N PHE A 806 -6.34 23.57 -13.73
CA PHE A 806 -5.98 22.34 -13.00
C PHE A 806 -4.51 22.38 -12.64
N ALA A 807 -4.15 21.95 -11.43
CA ALA A 807 -2.77 21.96 -10.98
C ALA A 807 -2.35 20.66 -10.29
N GLN A 808 -1.12 20.22 -10.57
CA GLN A 808 -0.47 19.07 -9.91
C GLN A 808 0.97 19.42 -9.55
N LEU A 809 1.58 18.72 -8.60
CA LEU A 809 3.00 18.88 -8.34
C LEU A 809 3.84 18.25 -9.48
N LYS A 810 5.00 18.84 -9.77
CA LYS A 810 5.97 18.22 -10.68
C LYS A 810 6.40 16.84 -10.15
N GLY A 811 6.36 15.82 -11.02
CA GLY A 811 6.69 14.44 -10.68
C GLY A 811 5.52 13.61 -10.12
N MET A 812 4.32 14.18 -10.07
CA MET A 812 3.10 13.52 -9.56
C MET A 812 1.92 13.71 -10.51
N ALA A 813 1.04 12.71 -10.60
CA ALA A 813 -0.22 12.79 -11.33
C ALA A 813 -0.06 13.08 -12.83
N GLU A 814 1.00 12.56 -13.47
CA GLU A 814 1.29 12.70 -14.90
C GLU A 814 0.12 12.21 -15.76
N GLY A 815 -0.52 11.09 -15.39
CA GLY A 815 -1.68 10.60 -16.13
C GLY A 815 -2.85 11.57 -16.07
N LEU A 816 -3.12 12.16 -14.91
CA LEU A 816 -4.17 13.17 -14.77
C LEU A 816 -3.84 14.44 -15.56
N SER A 817 -2.62 14.97 -15.44
CA SER A 817 -2.21 16.20 -16.13
C SER A 817 -2.30 16.08 -17.65
N LEU A 818 -1.78 14.98 -18.21
CA LEU A 818 -1.80 14.75 -19.65
C LEU A 818 -3.21 14.49 -20.17
N GLY A 819 -4.06 13.82 -19.39
CA GLY A 819 -5.45 13.55 -19.75
C GLY A 819 -6.29 14.83 -19.79
N LEU A 820 -6.15 15.69 -18.78
CA LEU A 820 -6.81 17.01 -18.74
C LEU A 820 -6.32 17.92 -19.87
N ARG A 821 -5.01 17.94 -20.13
CA ARG A 821 -4.43 18.69 -21.25
C ARG A 821 -4.98 18.19 -22.59
N ASN A 822 -4.98 16.87 -22.82
CA ASN A 822 -5.54 16.27 -24.04
C ASN A 822 -7.01 16.62 -24.25
N ALA A 823 -7.77 16.78 -23.17
CA ALA A 823 -9.15 17.20 -23.23
C ALA A 823 -9.33 18.72 -23.50
N GLY A 824 -8.25 19.50 -23.51
CA GLY A 824 -8.23 20.93 -23.82
C GLY A 824 -8.32 21.86 -22.61
N PHE A 825 -8.09 21.35 -21.39
CA PHE A 825 -8.09 22.17 -20.18
C PHE A 825 -6.74 22.88 -19.97
N ASN A 826 -6.77 24.01 -19.28
CA ASN A 826 -5.56 24.65 -18.78
C ASN A 826 -5.01 23.84 -17.60
N VAL A 827 -3.79 23.30 -17.77
CA VAL A 827 -3.13 22.43 -16.79
C VAL A 827 -1.76 23.00 -16.45
N SER A 828 -1.48 23.14 -15.15
CA SER A 828 -0.19 23.57 -14.63
C SER A 828 0.48 22.51 -13.77
N LYS A 829 1.81 22.49 -13.80
CA LYS A 829 2.62 21.85 -12.76
C LYS A 829 3.13 22.89 -11.78
N TYR A 830 3.06 22.60 -10.48
CA TYR A 830 3.75 23.37 -9.44
C TYR A 830 5.23 23.01 -9.48
N LEU A 831 6.08 24.02 -9.63
CA LEU A 831 7.51 23.95 -9.94
C LEU A 831 8.32 24.59 -8.80
N PRO A 832 8.59 23.85 -7.71
CA PRO A 832 9.50 24.29 -6.67
C PRO A 832 10.92 24.35 -7.24
N PHE A 833 11.64 25.43 -6.96
CA PHE A 833 13.02 25.59 -7.39
C PHE A 833 13.80 26.44 -6.38
N GLY A 834 15.11 26.27 -6.34
CA GLY A 834 16.00 26.93 -5.37
C GLY A 834 17.09 26.02 -4.83
N PRO A 835 18.03 26.56 -4.05
CA PRO A 835 19.15 25.80 -3.49
C PRO A 835 18.67 24.55 -2.73
N VAL A 836 19.34 23.41 -2.94
CA VAL A 836 18.89 22.11 -2.41
C VAL A 836 18.60 22.14 -0.91
N ASP A 837 19.41 22.87 -0.13
CA ASP A 837 19.26 23.03 1.32
C ASP A 837 17.99 23.78 1.72
N LYS A 838 17.51 24.71 0.89
CA LYS A 838 16.26 25.45 1.09
C LYS A 838 15.02 24.62 0.74
N VAL A 839 15.14 23.71 -0.21
CA VAL A 839 14.01 22.87 -0.68
C VAL A 839 13.83 21.59 0.17
N VAL A 840 14.75 21.29 1.09
CA VAL A 840 14.68 20.09 1.96
C VAL A 840 13.32 19.92 2.65
N PRO A 841 12.75 20.93 3.32
CA PRO A 841 11.45 20.76 3.99
C PRO A 841 10.33 20.35 3.03
N TYR A 842 10.32 20.94 1.83
CA TYR A 842 9.40 20.57 0.76
C TYR A 842 9.60 19.09 0.34
N LEU A 843 10.84 18.65 0.14
CA LEU A 843 11.13 17.26 -0.22
C LEU A 843 10.71 16.27 0.87
N VAL A 844 10.87 16.63 2.15
CA VAL A 844 10.40 15.83 3.28
C VAL A 844 8.88 15.68 3.22
N ARG A 845 8.14 16.76 2.97
CA ARG A 845 6.67 16.70 2.79
C ARG A 845 6.27 15.84 1.59
N ARG A 846 7.03 15.88 0.48
CA ARG A 846 6.80 14.99 -0.68
C ARG A 846 7.08 13.54 -0.36
N ALA A 847 8.11 13.25 0.43
CA ALA A 847 8.40 11.92 0.91
C ALA A 847 7.29 11.39 1.83
N GLU A 848 6.79 12.20 2.75
CA GLU A 848 5.68 11.86 3.64
C GLU A 848 4.36 11.64 2.84
N GLU A 849 4.07 12.45 1.83
CA GLU A 849 2.88 12.30 0.96
C GLU A 849 2.93 11.05 0.07
N ASN A 850 4.12 10.69 -0.42
CA ASN A 850 4.32 9.51 -1.27
C ASN A 850 4.66 8.25 -0.47
N ARG A 851 4.61 8.34 0.87
CA ARG A 851 4.83 7.22 1.77
C ARG A 851 3.71 6.18 1.58
N GLY A 852 4.11 4.93 1.46
CA GLY A 852 3.18 3.81 1.37
C GLY A 852 2.64 3.53 -0.05
N LEU A 853 2.24 2.29 -0.28
CA LEU A 853 1.85 1.79 -1.60
C LEU A 853 0.45 2.23 -2.06
N LEU A 854 -0.38 2.74 -1.15
CA LEU A 854 -1.74 3.25 -1.38
C LEU A 854 -1.78 4.77 -1.66
N SER A 855 -0.63 5.42 -1.81
CA SER A 855 -0.54 6.83 -2.23
C SER A 855 -1.19 7.04 -3.61
N THR A 856 -1.62 8.27 -3.91
CA THR A 856 -2.19 8.66 -5.21
C THR A 856 -1.27 8.36 -6.39
N THR A 857 0.05 8.30 -6.17
CA THR A 857 1.07 7.88 -7.16
C THR A 857 0.96 6.41 -7.56
N SER A 858 0.19 5.57 -6.87
CA SER A 858 -0.06 4.17 -7.27
C SER A 858 -0.79 4.04 -8.60
N SER A 859 -1.72 4.96 -8.92
CA SER A 859 -2.44 4.99 -10.19
C SER A 859 -1.55 5.40 -11.36
N ASP A 860 -0.69 6.41 -11.19
CA ASP A 860 0.29 6.80 -12.22
C ASP A 860 1.29 5.69 -12.50
N ARG A 861 1.77 4.99 -11.45
CA ARG A 861 2.65 3.84 -11.63
C ARG A 861 2.01 2.77 -12.51
N LYS A 862 0.70 2.51 -12.35
CA LYS A 862 -0.04 1.55 -13.19
C LYS A 862 -0.12 2.03 -14.64
N LEU A 863 -0.47 3.30 -14.87
CA LEU A 863 -0.58 3.87 -16.22
C LEU A 863 0.77 3.89 -16.95
N MET A 864 1.84 4.33 -16.28
CA MET A 864 3.20 4.31 -16.84
C MET A 864 3.69 2.88 -17.13
N THR A 865 3.36 1.92 -16.26
CA THR A 865 3.71 0.50 -16.46
C THR A 865 2.99 -0.07 -17.68
N ARG A 866 1.69 0.20 -17.86
CA ARG A 866 0.92 -0.24 -19.03
C ARG A 866 1.53 0.32 -20.32
N GLU A 867 1.86 1.61 -20.36
CA GLU A 867 2.47 2.21 -21.55
C GLU A 867 3.86 1.65 -21.86
N LEU A 868 4.71 1.49 -20.85
CA LEU A 868 6.05 0.91 -21.05
C LEU A 868 5.96 -0.53 -21.58
N LYS A 869 5.02 -1.33 -21.07
CA LYS A 869 4.74 -2.66 -21.63
C LYS A 869 4.26 -2.61 -23.07
N ARG A 870 3.37 -1.67 -23.40
CA ARG A 870 2.86 -1.51 -24.77
C ARG A 870 3.99 -1.14 -25.74
N ARG A 871 4.85 -0.17 -25.37
CA ARG A 871 6.02 0.22 -26.19
C ARG A 871 7.01 -0.92 -26.36
N LEU A 872 7.24 -1.71 -25.31
CA LEU A 872 8.10 -2.88 -25.37
C LEU A 872 7.48 -3.96 -26.27
N ALA A 873 6.18 -4.22 -26.17
CA ALA A 873 5.47 -5.17 -27.01
C ALA A 873 5.53 -4.76 -28.49
N CYS A 874 5.29 -3.50 -28.83
CA CYS A 874 5.46 -2.99 -30.20
C CYS A 874 6.91 -3.17 -30.68
N ALA A 875 7.91 -2.80 -29.86
CA ALA A 875 9.31 -2.96 -30.23
C ALA A 875 9.77 -4.42 -30.42
N LEU A 876 9.09 -5.38 -29.77
CA LEU A 876 9.37 -6.82 -29.87
C LEU A 876 8.58 -7.51 -30.99
N LEU A 877 7.44 -6.96 -31.40
CA LEU A 877 6.53 -7.57 -32.39
C LEU A 877 6.65 -6.96 -33.80
N GLY A 878 7.39 -5.85 -33.96
CA GLY A 878 7.57 -5.16 -35.25
C GLY A 878 6.61 -3.99 -35.40
#